data_AF-B8CEH1-F1
#
_entry.id   AF-B8CEH1-F1
#
_cell.length_a   1.000
_cell.length_b   1.000
_cell.length_c   1.000
_cell.angle_alpha   90.00
_cell.angle_beta   90.00
_cell.angle_gamma   90.00
#
_symmetry.space_group_name_H-M   'P 1'
#
loop_
_entity.id
_entity.type
_entity.pdbx_description
1 polymer ?
#
loop_
_entity_poly.entity_id
_entity_poly.type
_entity_poly.pdbx_seq_one_letter_code
_entity_poly.pdbx_strand_id
1 'polypeptide(L)'
;MTSVHFPPPNLQPLPQVTRANVHHRSVSKSAAHDVFKHFQQRPLDSLFRPQSIAVIGASDKEGSVGRTLLWNLMRSPFGGTIYPINVNPRKKNIFGIKSYTRVQDIPSSDGQIDMAVIAVNAKHVKQVMEDCVEVGIKAAVIISAGFKETGAEGAQLEREVYEIACKGKIRVVGPNCLGVMNPIVGLNATFATQIAKPGNVAFISQSGAMCTSILDWSLQANVGFSSFVSIGSMLDVSWGDIIYYLGDDPNTKAIAIYMETIGDARSFMSAASEVAMTKPIIVIKPGRTEQAAAAAASHTGSLAGSDDVLDAAFKRCGVLRVNKIREVFEIVELLGKQPRPKGKHLTIVTNAGGPGVISTDALIESGGQLSWISDDTMKSLNEILPPHWSHSNPIDILGDATPATYAKVVEIAAQDEYSDGILIVLTPQSMTDPSATARGIAEIARKIGGRKPILASWMGGKGVEEGRAILDEAGIPTYDYPDSAAEMFSYMYKYSVNLSQLYETPRWCAEMHPESLKVDTIIAEAQSSGRTILTELESKQLLSAYGIPTVTTILACTAEEAALAADGVGYPVVVKINSETITHKTDVGGVKLNIHSAEQVREAFCEIEKDVEAKFSRDYFQGVTVQPMVDVRDSYELIVGASPDSQFGPVMLFGSGGTLVEIYQDKALALPPLNSNLAHLMMKETKIYKALKGTRGRSSVDLSALERLIVNFSHLVMEKWNWIREIEINPLLVSNNSLVALDARVILHDACSMDVDDYTGQTAKVIRPAIRPYPTQYEQNWVSKKGRVILIRAIMPEDEPLVVDFHKRVSEESVYTRFFSDMKYEERTSHDRLTRVCHIDYDRDIALVALDGEKCSDSDCKLVAAARLTKEHGVDVAEFSILVSDAYQGQGIGEKLLRELVCHAKAEGLHAIEAIVMPSNRAMIHVLEKVGFEASYDKEEGVVKQYLNLQKQSEEERDPSVQLSCFTEPICI
;
A
#
# COMPACT_ATOMS: atom_id res chain seq x y z
N MET A 1 -54.53 -69.74 -1.89
CA MET A 1 -54.73 -70.15 -0.49
C MET A 1 -54.91 -68.88 0.33
N THR A 2 -56.09 -68.75 0.91
CA THR A 2 -56.61 -67.74 1.87
C THR A 2 -55.62 -67.39 3.00
N SER A 3 -55.55 -66.19 3.57
CA SER A 3 -56.58 -65.43 4.31
C SER A 3 -56.14 -63.97 4.59
N VAL A 4 -56.88 -62.92 4.20
CA VAL A 4 -57.86 -62.10 4.98
C VAL A 4 -57.32 -61.39 6.26
N HIS A 5 -57.22 -60.04 6.27
CA HIS A 5 -58.02 -59.08 7.09
C HIS A 5 -57.48 -57.62 7.10
N PHE A 6 -58.39 -56.65 6.94
CA PHE A 6 -58.33 -55.21 7.31
C PHE A 6 -59.36 -54.97 8.45
N PRO A 7 -59.52 -53.76 9.08
CA PRO A 7 -58.62 -52.65 9.51
C PRO A 7 -58.86 -52.29 11.03
N PRO A 8 -58.27 -51.23 11.69
CA PRO A 8 -58.73 -49.81 11.66
C PRO A 8 -57.58 -48.76 11.95
N PRO A 9 -57.78 -47.52 12.49
CA PRO A 9 -58.11 -46.24 11.80
C PRO A 9 -57.15 -45.02 12.04
N ASN A 10 -57.39 -43.94 11.27
CA ASN A 10 -56.93 -42.53 11.28
C ASN A 10 -56.18 -41.89 12.50
N LEU A 11 -55.13 -41.09 12.20
CA LEU A 11 -54.90 -39.71 12.69
C LEU A 11 -53.75 -39.01 11.91
N GLN A 12 -53.93 -37.74 11.53
CA GLN A 12 -53.07 -36.91 10.65
C GLN A 12 -51.73 -36.46 11.27
N PRO A 13 -50.68 -36.17 10.48
CA PRO A 13 -49.56 -35.32 10.88
C PRO A 13 -49.68 -33.86 10.38
N LEU A 14 -49.15 -32.94 11.21
CA LEU A 14 -49.11 -31.47 11.10
C LEU A 14 -48.37 -30.93 9.85
N PRO A 15 -48.67 -29.69 9.38
CA PRO A 15 -48.09 -29.13 8.17
C PRO A 15 -46.63 -28.66 8.38
N GLN A 16 -45.76 -29.06 7.44
CA GLN A 16 -44.40 -28.54 7.29
C GLN A 16 -44.44 -27.09 6.78
N VAL A 17 -43.70 -26.20 7.43
CA VAL A 17 -43.46 -24.82 6.98
C VAL A 17 -42.37 -24.84 5.91
N THR A 18 -42.73 -24.49 4.68
CA THR A 18 -41.82 -24.35 3.52
C THR A 18 -40.96 -23.08 3.63
N ARG A 19 -39.63 -23.22 3.43
CA ARG A 19 -38.69 -22.11 3.24
C ARG A 19 -39.06 -21.31 1.99
N ALA A 20 -39.15 -19.99 2.12
CA ALA A 20 -39.47 -19.08 1.02
C ALA A 20 -38.31 -19.00 0.00
N ASN A 21 -38.65 -19.05 -1.29
CA ASN A 21 -37.72 -18.90 -2.41
C ASN A 21 -37.26 -17.44 -2.54
N VAL A 22 -35.98 -17.18 -2.24
CA VAL A 22 -35.28 -15.97 -2.69
C VAL A 22 -34.71 -16.24 -4.07
N HIS A 23 -34.96 -15.35 -5.04
CA HIS A 23 -34.52 -15.50 -6.42
C HIS A 23 -32.98 -15.53 -6.55
N HIS A 24 -32.43 -16.69 -6.93
CA HIS A 24 -31.03 -16.85 -7.33
C HIS A 24 -30.74 -16.10 -8.65
N ARG A 25 -30.13 -14.90 -8.58
CA ARG A 25 -29.28 -14.38 -9.66
C ARG A 25 -27.87 -14.96 -9.46
N SER A 26 -27.24 -15.39 -10.55
CA SER A 26 -25.95 -16.11 -10.53
C SER A 26 -24.84 -15.27 -9.90
N VAL A 27 -24.42 -15.65 -8.69
CA VAL A 27 -23.23 -15.11 -8.02
C VAL A 27 -21.99 -15.53 -8.81
N SER A 28 -21.17 -14.57 -9.25
CA SER A 28 -19.92 -14.87 -9.92
C SER A 28 -18.91 -15.47 -8.91
N LYS A 29 -18.11 -16.44 -9.35
CA LYS A 29 -17.18 -17.22 -8.50
C LYS A 29 -16.03 -16.41 -7.86
N SER A 30 -15.96 -15.08 -8.03
CA SER A 30 -14.88 -14.25 -7.47
C SER A 30 -15.31 -13.34 -6.32
N ALA A 31 -16.54 -13.48 -5.82
CA ALA A 31 -17.15 -12.59 -4.82
C ALA A 31 -17.18 -13.15 -3.39
N ALA A 32 -16.26 -14.06 -3.04
CA ALA A 32 -16.31 -14.86 -1.81
C ALA A 32 -15.80 -14.16 -0.52
N HIS A 33 -15.42 -12.89 -0.58
CA HIS A 33 -14.79 -12.19 0.57
C HIS A 33 -15.79 -11.40 1.40
N ASP A 34 -16.85 -10.91 0.78
CA ASP A 34 -17.96 -10.30 1.49
C ASP A 34 -19.23 -10.38 0.63
N VAL A 35 -20.17 -11.22 1.05
CA VAL A 35 -21.38 -11.52 0.28
C VAL A 35 -22.30 -10.29 0.20
N PHE A 36 -22.13 -9.30 1.09
CA PHE A 36 -22.96 -8.10 1.17
C PHE A 36 -22.43 -6.85 0.47
N LYS A 37 -21.12 -6.75 0.18
CA LYS A 37 -20.58 -5.64 -0.64
C LYS A 37 -21.18 -5.55 -2.06
N HIS A 38 -21.93 -6.57 -2.50
CA HIS A 38 -22.63 -6.57 -3.79
C HIS A 38 -24.05 -5.96 -3.73
N PHE A 39 -24.64 -5.84 -2.54
CA PHE A 39 -26.02 -5.35 -2.36
C PHE A 39 -26.09 -3.87 -2.00
N GLN A 40 -25.00 -3.28 -1.48
CA GLN A 40 -24.92 -1.84 -1.24
C GLN A 40 -24.54 -1.08 -2.53
N GLN A 41 -25.26 0.00 -2.84
CA GLN A 41 -24.83 0.97 -3.85
C GLN A 41 -23.47 1.54 -3.44
N ARG A 42 -22.44 1.40 -4.28
CA ARG A 42 -21.12 1.93 -3.97
C ARG A 42 -21.12 3.45 -4.21
N PRO A 43 -20.40 4.25 -3.41
CA PRO A 43 -20.39 5.70 -3.56
C PRO A 43 -20.06 6.19 -4.98
N LEU A 44 -19.18 5.47 -5.70
CA LEU A 44 -18.77 5.82 -7.06
C LEU A 44 -19.58 5.13 -8.18
N ASP A 45 -20.60 4.32 -7.86
CA ASP A 45 -21.46 3.71 -8.90
C ASP A 45 -22.11 4.79 -9.77
N SER A 46 -22.46 5.93 -9.17
CA SER A 46 -23.02 7.09 -9.88
C SER A 46 -22.05 7.68 -10.93
N LEU A 47 -20.74 7.46 -10.81
CA LEU A 47 -19.74 7.91 -11.80
C LEU A 47 -19.49 6.87 -12.91
N PHE A 48 -19.49 5.58 -12.55
CA PHE A 48 -19.04 4.51 -13.45
C PHE A 48 -20.17 3.66 -14.06
N ARG A 49 -21.35 3.66 -13.43
CA ARG A 49 -22.57 2.96 -13.86
C ARG A 49 -23.83 3.84 -13.68
N PRO A 50 -23.82 5.11 -14.12
CA PRO A 50 -25.02 5.95 -14.06
C PRO A 50 -26.12 5.39 -14.97
N GLN A 51 -27.38 5.59 -14.59
CA GLN A 51 -28.56 5.34 -15.42
C GLN A 51 -29.05 6.63 -16.09
N SER A 52 -28.74 7.79 -15.51
CA SER A 52 -29.15 9.10 -15.99
C SER A 52 -28.01 10.13 -15.89
N ILE A 53 -27.79 10.90 -16.97
CA ILE A 53 -26.70 11.87 -17.06
C ILE A 53 -27.21 13.23 -17.52
N ALA A 54 -26.91 14.30 -16.77
CA ALA A 54 -27.09 15.68 -17.21
C ALA A 54 -25.79 16.22 -17.84
N VAL A 55 -25.84 16.66 -19.10
CA VAL A 55 -24.68 17.25 -19.79
C VAL A 55 -24.79 18.77 -19.76
N ILE A 56 -24.06 19.41 -18.85
CA ILE A 56 -24.13 20.84 -18.58
C ILE A 56 -23.12 21.59 -19.45
N GLY A 57 -23.64 22.45 -20.33
CA GLY A 57 -22.85 23.06 -21.41
C GLY A 57 -23.01 22.34 -22.75
N ALA A 58 -24.00 21.45 -22.88
CA ALA A 58 -24.34 20.77 -24.13
C ALA A 58 -24.60 21.78 -25.25
N SER A 59 -24.10 21.49 -26.46
CA SER A 59 -24.18 22.40 -27.61
C SER A 59 -24.21 21.61 -28.92
N ASP A 60 -24.75 22.21 -29.97
CA ASP A 60 -24.62 21.74 -31.36
C ASP A 60 -23.48 22.45 -32.11
N LYS A 61 -22.79 23.42 -31.48
CA LYS A 61 -21.70 24.17 -32.11
C LYS A 61 -20.52 23.25 -32.39
N GLU A 62 -20.11 23.17 -33.65
CA GLU A 62 -18.94 22.41 -34.05
C GLU A 62 -17.68 22.86 -33.29
N GLY A 63 -16.85 21.89 -32.91
CA GLY A 63 -15.63 22.11 -32.12
C GLY A 63 -15.85 22.41 -30.63
N SER A 64 -17.09 22.51 -30.13
CA SER A 64 -17.33 22.71 -28.69
C SER A 64 -17.23 21.40 -27.89
N VAL A 65 -16.62 21.45 -26.70
CA VAL A 65 -16.45 20.29 -25.80
C VAL A 65 -17.80 19.66 -25.42
N GLY A 66 -18.79 20.49 -25.06
CA GLY A 66 -20.14 20.03 -24.72
C GLY A 66 -20.87 19.34 -25.87
N ARG A 67 -20.55 19.66 -27.14
CA ARG A 67 -21.05 18.92 -28.30
C ARG A 67 -20.46 17.51 -28.34
N THR A 68 -19.14 17.41 -28.19
CA THR A 68 -18.42 16.13 -28.25
C THR A 68 -18.87 15.18 -27.14
N LEU A 69 -19.01 15.68 -25.90
CA LEU A 69 -19.51 14.90 -24.76
C LEU A 69 -20.89 14.31 -25.03
N LEU A 70 -21.83 15.15 -25.46
CA LEU A 70 -23.18 14.70 -25.79
C LEU A 70 -23.18 13.68 -26.95
N TRP A 71 -22.40 13.96 -27.99
CA TRP A 71 -22.28 13.06 -29.14
C TRP A 71 -21.70 11.69 -28.77
N ASN A 72 -20.68 11.67 -27.91
CA ASN A 72 -20.03 10.45 -27.45
C ASN A 72 -20.96 9.56 -26.63
N LEU A 73 -21.74 10.16 -25.72
CA LEU A 73 -22.76 9.44 -24.94
C LEU A 73 -23.90 8.90 -25.82
N MET A 74 -24.28 9.63 -26.88
CA MET A 74 -25.33 9.18 -27.81
C MET A 74 -24.87 8.07 -28.74
N ARG A 75 -23.59 8.10 -29.17
CA ARG A 75 -23.04 7.11 -30.12
C ARG A 75 -22.65 5.81 -29.42
N SER A 76 -22.35 5.85 -28.12
CA SER A 76 -21.97 4.68 -27.36
C SER A 76 -23.20 3.87 -26.92
N PRO A 77 -23.08 2.55 -26.67
CA PRO A 77 -24.19 1.71 -26.24
C PRO A 77 -24.50 1.89 -24.74
N PHE A 78 -24.47 3.12 -24.22
CA PHE A 78 -24.65 3.44 -22.81
C PHE A 78 -26.03 3.01 -22.27
N GLY A 79 -27.08 3.14 -23.08
CA GLY A 79 -28.43 2.68 -22.74
C GLY A 79 -29.17 3.49 -21.65
N GLY A 80 -28.49 4.43 -20.97
CA GLY A 80 -29.09 5.34 -19.99
C GLY A 80 -29.71 6.61 -20.60
N THR A 81 -30.39 7.39 -19.75
CA THR A 81 -31.08 8.63 -20.16
C THR A 81 -30.13 9.83 -20.14
N ILE A 82 -30.14 10.64 -21.19
CA ILE A 82 -29.25 11.80 -21.34
C ILE A 82 -30.07 13.08 -21.39
N TYR A 83 -29.74 14.04 -20.52
CA TYR A 83 -30.38 15.35 -20.42
C TYR A 83 -29.41 16.48 -20.82
N PRO A 84 -29.54 17.03 -22.04
CA PRO A 84 -28.74 18.18 -22.46
C PRO A 84 -29.17 19.46 -21.75
N ILE A 85 -28.24 20.15 -21.07
CA ILE A 85 -28.48 21.46 -20.46
C ILE A 85 -27.71 22.53 -21.24
N ASN A 86 -28.44 23.54 -21.73
CA ASN A 86 -27.89 24.67 -22.48
C ASN A 86 -28.53 25.99 -22.00
N VAL A 87 -27.68 26.94 -21.63
CA VAL A 87 -28.08 28.26 -21.12
C VAL A 87 -28.89 29.09 -22.13
N ASN A 88 -28.85 28.77 -23.43
CA ASN A 88 -29.61 29.48 -24.46
C ASN A 88 -31.07 28.98 -24.54
N PRO A 89 -32.06 29.76 -24.07
CA PRO A 89 -33.47 29.34 -24.04
C PRO A 89 -34.10 29.17 -25.43
N ARG A 90 -33.45 29.65 -26.50
CA ARG A 90 -33.92 29.47 -27.88
C ARG A 90 -33.64 28.05 -28.40
N LYS A 91 -32.69 27.33 -27.78
CA LYS A 91 -32.38 25.93 -28.14
C LYS A 91 -33.20 25.01 -27.26
N LYS A 92 -34.37 24.61 -27.78
CA LYS A 92 -35.26 23.65 -27.13
C LYS A 92 -34.89 22.19 -27.38
N ASN A 93 -34.10 21.92 -28.44
CA ASN A 93 -33.59 20.59 -28.76
C ASN A 93 -32.12 20.68 -29.21
N ILE A 94 -31.32 19.68 -28.85
CA ILE A 94 -29.93 19.47 -29.33
C ILE A 94 -29.83 18.03 -29.84
N PHE A 95 -29.38 17.82 -31.07
CA PHE A 95 -29.37 16.51 -31.75
C PHE A 95 -30.71 15.74 -31.72
N GLY A 96 -31.83 16.47 -31.70
CA GLY A 96 -33.16 15.87 -31.62
C GLY A 96 -33.60 15.45 -30.21
N ILE A 97 -32.75 15.64 -29.19
CA ILE A 97 -33.09 15.43 -27.77
C ILE A 97 -33.57 16.76 -27.18
N LYS A 98 -34.62 16.71 -26.37
CA LYS A 98 -35.13 17.88 -25.63
C LYS A 98 -34.03 18.44 -24.71
N SER A 99 -33.73 19.72 -24.84
CA SER A 99 -32.75 20.40 -24.00
C SER A 99 -33.44 21.32 -22.98
N TYR A 100 -32.81 21.45 -21.82
CA TYR A 100 -33.28 22.24 -20.69
C TYR A 100 -32.33 23.42 -20.43
N THR A 101 -32.84 24.47 -19.79
CA THR A 101 -32.04 25.67 -19.46
C THR A 101 -31.26 25.51 -18.17
N ARG A 102 -31.85 24.88 -17.17
CA ARG A 102 -31.24 24.55 -15.87
C ARG A 102 -31.51 23.09 -15.53
N VAL A 103 -30.69 22.53 -14.65
CA VAL A 103 -30.84 21.14 -14.19
C VAL A 103 -32.17 20.95 -13.45
N GLN A 104 -32.60 21.97 -12.68
CA GLN A 104 -33.87 22.01 -11.96
C GLN A 104 -35.11 21.95 -12.87
N ASP A 105 -34.98 22.30 -14.16
CA ASP A 105 -36.10 22.29 -15.10
C ASP A 105 -36.43 20.86 -15.60
N ILE A 106 -35.61 19.86 -15.24
CA ILE A 106 -35.85 18.45 -15.56
C ILE A 106 -37.00 17.93 -14.68
N PRO A 107 -38.07 17.34 -15.26
CA PRO A 107 -39.19 16.83 -14.47
C PRO A 107 -38.76 15.74 -13.49
N SER A 108 -39.16 15.85 -12.22
CA SER A 108 -38.92 14.80 -11.21
C SER A 108 -39.56 13.45 -11.56
N SER A 109 -40.52 13.44 -12.49
CA SER A 109 -41.12 12.22 -13.05
C SER A 109 -40.17 11.39 -13.89
N ASP A 110 -39.09 11.99 -14.41
CA ASP A 110 -38.16 11.34 -15.35
C ASP A 110 -37.03 10.58 -14.60
N GLY A 111 -37.15 10.44 -13.28
CA GLY A 111 -36.21 9.75 -12.40
C GLY A 111 -35.15 10.67 -11.78
N GLN A 112 -34.39 10.13 -10.83
CA GLN A 112 -33.25 10.83 -10.23
C GLN A 112 -32.10 10.93 -11.24
N ILE A 113 -31.38 12.05 -11.21
CA ILE A 113 -30.17 12.26 -12.02
C ILE A 113 -28.97 11.73 -11.25
N ASP A 114 -28.27 10.74 -11.79
CA ASP A 114 -27.13 10.12 -11.09
C ASP A 114 -25.86 10.97 -11.22
N MET A 115 -25.59 11.49 -12.43
CA MET A 115 -24.33 12.18 -12.75
C MET A 115 -24.54 13.48 -13.54
N ALA A 116 -23.81 14.53 -13.17
CA ALA A 116 -23.67 15.75 -13.96
C ALA A 116 -22.29 15.81 -14.63
N VAL A 117 -22.24 16.01 -15.95
CA VAL A 117 -21.01 16.28 -16.70
C VAL A 117 -20.94 17.76 -17.03
N ILE A 118 -19.98 18.47 -16.45
CA ILE A 118 -19.92 19.93 -16.43
C ILE A 118 -18.83 20.42 -17.38
N ALA A 119 -19.24 21.09 -18.46
CA ALA A 119 -18.37 21.64 -19.50
C ALA A 119 -18.67 23.14 -19.77
N VAL A 120 -18.84 23.92 -18.70
CA VAL A 120 -19.03 25.39 -18.74
C VAL A 120 -17.77 26.13 -18.29
N ASN A 121 -17.67 27.45 -18.49
CA ASN A 121 -16.52 28.20 -17.99
C ASN A 121 -16.37 28.06 -16.45
N ALA A 122 -15.15 27.94 -15.93
CA ALA A 122 -14.85 27.75 -14.50
C ALA A 122 -15.63 28.69 -13.57
N LYS A 123 -15.80 29.96 -13.97
CA LYS A 123 -16.53 30.98 -13.18
C LYS A 123 -17.99 30.62 -12.89
N HIS A 124 -18.61 29.79 -13.72
CA HIS A 124 -19.99 29.34 -13.56
C HIS A 124 -20.11 27.97 -12.88
N VAL A 125 -19.00 27.25 -12.68
CA VAL A 125 -19.02 25.90 -12.10
C VAL A 125 -19.55 25.92 -10.68
N LYS A 126 -19.21 26.94 -9.88
CA LYS A 126 -19.74 27.13 -8.52
C LYS A 126 -21.27 27.10 -8.49
N GLN A 127 -21.91 27.96 -9.29
CA GLN A 127 -23.38 28.03 -9.36
C GLN A 127 -23.98 26.71 -9.84
N VAL A 128 -23.37 26.08 -10.85
CA VAL A 128 -23.84 24.78 -11.35
C VAL A 128 -23.77 23.71 -10.27
N MET A 129 -22.72 23.72 -9.43
CA MET A 129 -22.62 22.78 -8.32
C MET A 129 -23.70 23.01 -7.27
N GLU A 130 -24.02 24.27 -6.93
CA GLU A 130 -25.16 24.60 -6.05
C GLU A 130 -26.48 24.07 -6.62
N ASP A 131 -26.73 24.26 -7.91
CA ASP A 131 -27.91 23.74 -8.59
C ASP A 131 -27.96 22.20 -8.55
N CYS A 132 -26.80 21.53 -8.67
CA CYS A 132 -26.71 20.08 -8.56
C CYS A 132 -27.03 19.56 -7.15
N VAL A 133 -26.62 20.29 -6.11
CA VAL A 133 -26.93 19.96 -4.71
C VAL A 133 -28.43 20.06 -4.45
N GLU A 134 -29.09 21.10 -4.95
CA GLU A 134 -30.54 21.30 -4.77
C GLU A 134 -31.36 20.18 -5.43
N VAL A 135 -30.91 19.67 -6.58
CA VAL A 135 -31.57 18.56 -7.29
C VAL A 135 -31.25 17.20 -6.66
N GLY A 136 -30.21 17.10 -5.82
CA GLY A 136 -29.79 15.85 -5.19
C GLY A 136 -29.03 14.91 -6.13
N ILE A 137 -28.20 15.48 -7.02
CA ILE A 137 -27.27 14.72 -7.86
C ILE A 137 -26.17 14.13 -6.99
N LYS A 138 -25.80 12.86 -7.22
CA LYS A 138 -24.81 12.15 -6.40
C LYS A 138 -23.37 12.30 -6.89
N ALA A 139 -23.17 12.55 -8.18
CA ALA A 139 -21.85 12.63 -8.79
C ALA A 139 -21.70 13.76 -9.82
N ALA A 140 -20.50 14.34 -9.91
CA ALA A 140 -20.16 15.33 -10.93
C ALA A 140 -18.80 15.04 -11.59
N VAL A 141 -18.72 15.24 -12.90
CA VAL A 141 -17.49 15.21 -13.69
C VAL A 141 -17.24 16.61 -14.23
N ILE A 142 -16.26 17.32 -13.66
CA ILE A 142 -15.94 18.70 -14.05
C ILE A 142 -14.83 18.66 -15.10
N ILE A 143 -15.21 18.87 -16.35
CA ILE A 143 -14.29 18.89 -17.50
C ILE A 143 -13.50 20.20 -17.55
N SER A 144 -14.11 21.27 -17.06
CA SER A 144 -13.61 22.63 -17.18
C SER A 144 -12.24 22.82 -16.52
N ALA A 145 -11.33 23.46 -17.25
CA ALA A 145 -10.11 24.06 -16.72
C ALA A 145 -10.36 25.51 -16.23
N GLY A 146 -9.38 26.10 -15.56
CA GLY A 146 -9.41 27.43 -14.94
C GLY A 146 -9.39 27.41 -13.41
N PHE A 147 -8.82 26.37 -12.79
CA PHE A 147 -8.77 26.17 -11.33
C PHE A 147 -7.34 26.29 -10.81
N LYS A 148 -6.88 25.46 -9.85
CA LYS A 148 -5.59 25.64 -9.17
C LYS A 148 -4.38 25.77 -10.09
N GLU A 149 -4.45 25.19 -11.29
CA GLU A 149 -3.41 25.28 -12.32
C GLU A 149 -3.19 26.72 -12.84
N THR A 150 -4.12 27.63 -12.57
CA THR A 150 -4.03 29.06 -12.94
C THR A 150 -3.49 29.96 -11.81
N GLY A 151 -3.22 29.40 -10.62
CA GLY A 151 -2.68 30.11 -9.46
C GLY A 151 -3.70 30.30 -8.32
N ALA A 152 -3.46 31.29 -7.47
CA ALA A 152 -4.18 31.46 -6.19
C ALA A 152 -5.70 31.69 -6.34
N GLU A 153 -6.14 32.48 -7.32
CA GLU A 153 -7.57 32.71 -7.57
C GLU A 153 -8.29 31.41 -7.97
N GLY A 154 -7.66 30.60 -8.81
CA GLY A 154 -8.19 29.31 -9.23
C GLY A 154 -8.20 28.27 -8.11
N ALA A 155 -7.19 28.29 -7.22
CA ALA A 155 -7.15 27.45 -6.03
C ALA A 155 -8.28 27.80 -5.03
N GLN A 156 -8.60 29.09 -4.88
CA GLN A 156 -9.73 29.53 -4.07
C GLN A 156 -11.07 29.06 -4.65
N LEU A 157 -11.26 29.16 -5.98
CA LEU A 157 -12.46 28.66 -6.65
C LEU A 157 -12.60 27.14 -6.49
N GLU A 158 -11.49 26.41 -6.62
CA GLU A 158 -11.44 24.95 -6.41
C GLU A 158 -11.90 24.59 -4.99
N ARG A 159 -11.40 25.32 -3.97
CA ARG A 159 -11.80 25.14 -2.56
C ARG A 159 -13.30 25.40 -2.34
N GLU A 160 -13.85 26.48 -2.90
CA GLU A 160 -15.28 26.79 -2.77
C GLU A 160 -16.15 25.70 -3.41
N VAL A 161 -15.74 25.17 -4.56
CA VAL A 161 -16.43 24.06 -5.23
C VAL A 161 -16.40 22.79 -4.39
N TYR A 162 -15.25 22.48 -3.76
CA TYR A 162 -15.13 21.34 -2.85
C TYR A 162 -16.05 21.45 -1.64
N GLU A 163 -16.11 22.62 -1.00
CA GLU A 163 -17.01 22.86 0.14
C GLU A 163 -18.49 22.67 -0.22
N ILE A 164 -18.90 23.06 -1.43
CA ILE A 164 -20.26 22.83 -1.94
C ILE A 164 -20.50 21.33 -2.17
N ALA A 165 -19.54 20.63 -2.78
CA ALA A 165 -19.61 19.20 -3.03
C ALA A 165 -19.78 18.41 -1.71
N CYS A 166 -19.00 18.74 -0.68
CA CYS A 166 -19.09 18.14 0.64
C CYS A 166 -20.46 18.38 1.30
N LYS A 167 -20.99 19.62 1.25
CA LYS A 167 -22.32 19.96 1.80
C LYS A 167 -23.44 19.16 1.12
N GLY A 168 -23.33 18.96 -0.18
CA GLY A 168 -24.30 18.20 -0.96
C GLY A 168 -24.05 16.70 -1.04
N LYS A 169 -22.97 16.19 -0.41
CA LYS A 169 -22.50 14.80 -0.52
C LYS A 169 -22.32 14.35 -1.99
N ILE A 170 -21.86 15.26 -2.85
CA ILE A 170 -21.60 14.99 -4.27
C ILE A 170 -20.15 14.56 -4.42
N ARG A 171 -19.91 13.42 -5.07
CA ARG A 171 -18.54 12.99 -5.43
C ARG A 171 -18.09 13.61 -6.76
N VAL A 172 -16.89 14.17 -6.80
CA VAL A 172 -16.39 14.96 -7.95
C VAL A 172 -15.13 14.35 -8.59
N VAL A 173 -15.19 14.10 -9.90
CA VAL A 173 -14.02 13.80 -10.74
C VAL A 173 -13.62 15.05 -11.53
N GLY A 174 -12.33 15.39 -11.53
CA GLY A 174 -11.82 16.66 -12.05
C GLY A 174 -11.47 17.63 -10.93
N PRO A 175 -11.47 18.96 -11.17
CA PRO A 175 -11.68 19.63 -12.46
C PRO A 175 -10.54 19.38 -13.45
N ASN A 176 -10.55 20.07 -14.59
CA ASN A 176 -9.50 20.00 -15.62
C ASN A 176 -9.16 18.56 -16.04
N CYS A 177 -10.19 17.79 -16.40
CA CYS A 177 -10.02 16.39 -16.77
C CYS A 177 -10.62 16.08 -18.14
N LEU A 178 -10.24 14.93 -18.72
CA LEU A 178 -10.84 14.42 -19.95
C LEU A 178 -12.25 13.85 -19.72
N GLY A 179 -12.54 13.39 -18.50
CA GLY A 179 -13.77 12.71 -18.10
C GLY A 179 -13.57 11.22 -17.81
N VAL A 180 -14.68 10.47 -17.82
CA VAL A 180 -14.74 9.05 -17.43
C VAL A 180 -15.34 8.19 -18.55
N MET A 181 -14.74 7.02 -18.82
CA MET A 181 -15.32 5.97 -19.64
C MET A 181 -15.41 4.65 -18.88
N ASN A 182 -16.49 3.92 -19.13
CA ASN A 182 -16.61 2.51 -18.77
C ASN A 182 -17.05 1.72 -20.01
N PRO A 183 -16.09 1.13 -20.75
CA PRO A 183 -16.36 0.43 -22.00
C PRO A 183 -17.30 -0.78 -21.84
N ILE A 184 -17.33 -1.41 -20.67
CA ILE A 184 -18.15 -2.61 -20.40
C ILE A 184 -19.64 -2.29 -20.46
N VAL A 185 -20.03 -1.13 -19.92
CA VAL A 185 -21.43 -0.65 -19.94
C VAL A 185 -21.71 0.34 -21.07
N GLY A 186 -20.71 0.64 -21.91
CA GLY A 186 -20.83 1.60 -23.01
C GLY A 186 -20.86 3.07 -22.56
N LEU A 187 -20.47 3.41 -21.33
CA LEU A 187 -20.38 4.79 -20.86
C LEU A 187 -19.16 5.49 -21.49
N ASN A 188 -19.38 6.64 -22.13
CA ASN A 188 -18.31 7.53 -22.58
C ASN A 188 -18.66 8.99 -22.26
N ALA A 189 -18.38 9.41 -21.02
CA ALA A 189 -18.53 10.78 -20.56
C ALA A 189 -17.22 11.59 -20.75
N THR A 190 -16.63 11.50 -21.95
CA THR A 190 -15.40 12.23 -22.31
C THR A 190 -15.55 12.99 -23.62
N PHE A 191 -14.62 13.90 -23.89
CA PHE A 191 -14.49 14.58 -25.17
C PHE A 191 -13.38 13.99 -26.07
N ALA A 192 -12.96 12.74 -25.83
CA ALA A 192 -12.04 12.03 -26.70
C ALA A 192 -12.69 11.70 -28.06
N THR A 193 -11.89 11.59 -29.11
CA THR A 193 -12.37 11.27 -30.47
C THR A 193 -12.69 9.79 -30.66
N GLN A 194 -12.09 8.93 -29.83
CA GLN A 194 -12.17 7.48 -29.91
C GLN A 194 -12.79 6.90 -28.63
N ILE A 195 -13.21 5.63 -28.69
CA ILE A 195 -13.82 4.89 -27.57
C ILE A 195 -12.90 3.70 -27.26
N ALA A 196 -12.60 3.51 -25.98
CA ALA A 196 -11.82 2.37 -25.51
C ALA A 196 -12.54 1.05 -25.81
N LYS A 197 -11.80 0.04 -26.24
CA LYS A 197 -12.33 -1.32 -26.39
C LYS A 197 -12.62 -1.92 -25.00
N PRO A 198 -13.67 -2.74 -24.84
CA PRO A 198 -13.89 -3.51 -23.62
C PRO A 198 -12.72 -4.45 -23.32
N GLY A 199 -12.29 -4.51 -22.05
CA GLY A 199 -11.28 -5.43 -21.57
C GLY A 199 -11.21 -5.47 -20.05
N ASN A 200 -10.04 -5.82 -19.52
CA ASN A 200 -9.86 -6.14 -18.10
C ASN A 200 -8.83 -5.25 -17.37
N VAL A 201 -8.29 -4.23 -18.04
CA VAL A 201 -7.33 -3.28 -17.45
C VAL A 201 -8.05 -1.98 -17.11
N ALA A 202 -7.92 -1.49 -15.89
CA ALA A 202 -8.36 -0.15 -15.57
C ALA A 202 -7.21 0.83 -15.75
N PHE A 203 -7.43 1.94 -16.47
CA PHE A 203 -6.43 2.99 -16.66
C PHE A 203 -6.89 4.29 -16.01
N ILE A 204 -6.03 4.86 -15.18
CA ILE A 204 -6.30 6.09 -14.42
C ILE A 204 -5.15 7.08 -14.69
N SER A 205 -5.46 8.34 -15.00
CA SER A 205 -4.44 9.35 -15.28
C SER A 205 -4.83 10.72 -14.76
N GLN A 206 -3.86 11.44 -14.18
CA GLN A 206 -3.99 12.88 -13.93
C GLN A 206 -3.90 13.70 -15.21
N SER A 207 -3.14 13.23 -16.21
CA SER A 207 -2.99 13.93 -17.48
C SER A 207 -4.03 13.50 -18.52
N GLY A 208 -4.90 14.44 -18.92
CA GLY A 208 -5.88 14.23 -19.98
C GLY A 208 -5.25 14.06 -21.37
N ALA A 209 -4.11 14.70 -21.64
CA ALA A 209 -3.39 14.52 -22.90
C ALA A 209 -2.82 13.10 -23.01
N MET A 210 -2.23 12.58 -21.93
CA MET A 210 -1.74 11.20 -21.87
C MET A 210 -2.85 10.19 -22.10
N CYS A 211 -4.05 10.44 -21.56
CA CYS A 211 -5.22 9.62 -21.85
C CYS A 211 -5.49 9.53 -23.36
N THR A 212 -5.53 10.65 -24.08
CA THR A 212 -5.85 10.62 -25.52
C THR A 212 -4.81 9.87 -26.34
N SER A 213 -3.51 10.01 -26.01
CA SER A 213 -2.43 9.28 -26.69
C SER A 213 -2.46 7.78 -26.41
N ILE A 214 -2.71 7.40 -25.15
CA ILE A 214 -2.80 5.99 -24.74
C ILE A 214 -4.03 5.33 -25.37
N LEU A 215 -5.13 6.06 -25.46
CA LEU A 215 -6.35 5.57 -26.09
C LEU A 215 -6.12 5.27 -27.58
N ASP A 216 -5.48 6.19 -28.32
CA ASP A 216 -5.15 6.00 -29.74
C ASP A 216 -4.21 4.79 -29.93
N TRP A 217 -3.15 4.71 -29.14
CA TRP A 217 -2.22 3.58 -29.15
C TRP A 217 -2.91 2.25 -28.81
N SER A 218 -3.82 2.23 -27.84
CA SER A 218 -4.49 1.02 -27.38
C SER A 218 -5.31 0.35 -28.48
N LEU A 219 -5.87 1.12 -29.42
CA LEU A 219 -6.62 0.57 -30.53
C LEU A 219 -5.73 -0.22 -31.48
N GLN A 220 -4.50 0.26 -31.71
CA GLN A 220 -3.47 -0.40 -32.52
C GLN A 220 -2.92 -1.64 -31.80
N ALA A 221 -2.62 -1.53 -30.50
CA ALA A 221 -2.10 -2.62 -29.68
C ALA A 221 -3.18 -3.65 -29.28
N ASN A 222 -4.44 -3.40 -29.63
CA ASN A 222 -5.61 -4.20 -29.26
C ASN A 222 -5.78 -4.42 -27.74
N VAL A 223 -5.42 -3.41 -26.95
CA VAL A 223 -5.59 -3.42 -25.50
C VAL A 223 -7.01 -2.95 -25.16
N GLY A 224 -7.70 -3.70 -24.31
CA GLY A 224 -9.06 -3.38 -23.84
C GLY A 224 -9.07 -2.93 -22.38
N PHE A 225 -9.98 -2.01 -22.06
CA PHE A 225 -10.11 -1.43 -20.72
C PHE A 225 -11.44 -1.81 -20.04
N SER A 226 -11.38 -2.03 -18.72
CA SER A 226 -12.57 -2.14 -17.87
C SER A 226 -13.09 -0.76 -17.47
N SER A 227 -12.18 0.16 -17.16
CA SER A 227 -12.46 1.55 -16.82
C SER A 227 -11.32 2.44 -17.34
N PHE A 228 -11.66 3.65 -17.80
CA PHE A 228 -10.69 4.61 -18.32
C PHE A 228 -11.02 6.00 -17.77
N VAL A 229 -10.16 6.51 -16.89
CA VAL A 229 -10.49 7.64 -16.01
C VAL A 229 -9.42 8.72 -16.12
N SER A 230 -9.84 9.93 -16.43
CA SER A 230 -9.02 11.12 -16.22
C SER A 230 -9.50 11.83 -14.97
N ILE A 231 -8.65 11.88 -13.94
CA ILE A 231 -8.99 12.51 -12.65
C ILE A 231 -8.66 14.01 -12.63
N GLY A 232 -7.83 14.47 -13.57
CA GLY A 232 -7.43 15.87 -13.70
C GLY A 232 -6.76 16.39 -12.43
N SER A 233 -7.23 17.54 -11.95
CA SER A 233 -6.75 18.18 -10.74
C SER A 233 -6.98 17.35 -9.47
N MET A 234 -7.84 16.32 -9.48
CA MET A 234 -8.13 15.46 -8.33
C MET A 234 -8.59 16.28 -7.11
N LEU A 235 -9.73 16.98 -7.26
CA LEU A 235 -10.30 17.84 -6.21
C LEU A 235 -10.90 17.06 -5.04
N ASP A 236 -11.64 15.98 -5.33
CA ASP A 236 -12.31 15.14 -4.33
C ASP A 236 -11.93 13.67 -4.53
N VAL A 237 -12.42 13.05 -5.61
CA VAL A 237 -12.16 11.61 -5.85
C VAL A 237 -10.66 11.38 -6.04
N SER A 238 -10.06 10.70 -5.07
CA SER A 238 -8.61 10.47 -4.98
C SER A 238 -8.19 9.14 -5.60
N TRP A 239 -6.89 8.86 -5.59
CA TRP A 239 -6.38 7.54 -5.98
C TRP A 239 -6.95 6.42 -5.12
N GLY A 240 -7.03 6.63 -3.80
CA GLY A 240 -7.51 5.61 -2.86
C GLY A 240 -8.95 5.21 -3.17
N ASP A 241 -9.83 6.18 -3.39
CA ASP A 241 -11.24 5.96 -3.77
C ASP A 241 -11.37 5.07 -5.02
N ILE A 242 -10.61 5.39 -6.07
CA ILE A 242 -10.70 4.66 -7.35
C ILE A 242 -10.05 3.28 -7.24
N ILE A 243 -8.92 3.15 -6.55
CA ILE A 243 -8.26 1.87 -6.33
C ILE A 243 -9.20 0.92 -5.58
N TYR A 244 -9.88 1.38 -4.53
CA TYR A 244 -10.87 0.57 -3.83
C TYR A 244 -12.04 0.15 -4.72
N TYR A 245 -12.64 1.11 -5.44
CA TYR A 245 -13.75 0.83 -6.33
C TYR A 245 -13.40 -0.22 -7.41
N LEU A 246 -12.21 -0.09 -8.00
CA LEU A 246 -11.71 -1.02 -9.01
C LEU A 246 -11.19 -2.34 -8.42
N GLY A 247 -10.68 -2.32 -7.19
CA GLY A 247 -10.32 -3.50 -6.41
C GLY A 247 -11.52 -4.42 -6.21
N ASP A 248 -12.69 -3.84 -5.95
CA ASP A 248 -13.95 -4.56 -5.79
C ASP A 248 -14.69 -4.84 -7.13
N ASP A 249 -14.20 -4.36 -8.28
CA ASP A 249 -14.81 -4.64 -9.60
C ASP A 249 -14.33 -5.98 -10.19
N PRO A 250 -15.22 -6.97 -10.44
CA PRO A 250 -14.83 -8.28 -10.95
C PRO A 250 -14.26 -8.24 -12.39
N ASN A 251 -14.59 -7.21 -13.17
CA ASN A 251 -14.13 -7.07 -14.56
C ASN A 251 -12.68 -6.57 -14.63
N THR A 252 -12.26 -5.77 -13.64
CA THR A 252 -10.90 -5.27 -13.53
C THR A 252 -9.97 -6.34 -12.96
N LYS A 253 -8.91 -6.66 -13.71
CA LYS A 253 -7.84 -7.60 -13.33
C LYS A 253 -6.53 -6.91 -12.99
N ALA A 254 -6.29 -5.72 -13.53
CA ALA A 254 -5.11 -4.91 -13.23
C ALA A 254 -5.45 -3.43 -13.27
N ILE A 255 -4.71 -2.62 -12.49
CA ILE A 255 -4.88 -1.17 -12.42
C ILE A 255 -3.58 -0.51 -12.88
N ALA A 256 -3.68 0.31 -13.92
CA ALA A 256 -2.60 1.09 -14.49
C ALA A 256 -2.81 2.57 -14.17
N ILE A 257 -1.78 3.22 -13.64
CA ILE A 257 -1.86 4.59 -13.13
C ILE A 257 -0.77 5.45 -13.75
N TYR A 258 -1.15 6.59 -14.33
CA TYR A 258 -0.25 7.69 -14.64
C TYR A 258 -0.40 8.78 -13.57
N MET A 259 0.58 8.86 -12.68
CA MET A 259 0.54 9.69 -11.47
C MET A 259 1.55 10.82 -11.58
N GLU A 260 1.12 12.08 -11.56
CA GLU A 260 2.04 13.23 -11.43
C GLU A 260 2.26 13.59 -9.96
N THR A 261 1.20 13.52 -9.15
CA THR A 261 1.17 13.81 -7.72
C THR A 261 0.37 12.74 -6.95
N ILE A 262 0.75 12.46 -5.71
CA ILE A 262 0.06 11.46 -4.88
C ILE A 262 -1.20 12.03 -4.19
N GLY A 263 -1.26 13.33 -3.88
CA GLY A 263 -2.36 13.88 -3.09
C GLY A 263 -2.37 13.29 -1.68
N ASP A 264 -3.47 12.64 -1.28
CA ASP A 264 -3.56 11.93 0.00
C ASP A 264 -2.75 10.62 -0.05
N ALA A 265 -1.51 10.71 0.45
CA ALA A 265 -0.58 9.59 0.51
C ALA A 265 -1.08 8.43 1.39
N ARG A 266 -1.79 8.74 2.49
CA ARG A 266 -2.27 7.72 3.44
C ARG A 266 -3.40 6.91 2.83
N SER A 267 -4.38 7.59 2.23
CA SER A 267 -5.47 6.96 1.48
C SER A 267 -4.93 6.11 0.31
N PHE A 268 -3.90 6.59 -0.40
CA PHE A 268 -3.23 5.80 -1.44
C PHE A 268 -2.56 4.55 -0.88
N MET A 269 -1.73 4.68 0.16
CA MET A 269 -0.99 3.55 0.76
C MET A 269 -1.94 2.49 1.30
N SER A 270 -3.01 2.94 1.94
CA SER A 270 -4.12 2.14 2.44
C SER A 270 -4.75 1.30 1.32
N ALA A 271 -5.27 1.97 0.29
CA ALA A 271 -5.98 1.31 -0.81
C ALA A 271 -5.06 0.42 -1.64
N ALA A 272 -3.84 0.86 -1.91
CA ALA A 272 -2.88 0.10 -2.68
C ALA A 272 -2.49 -1.20 -1.97
N SER A 273 -2.23 -1.15 -0.66
CA SER A 273 -1.83 -2.34 0.12
C SER A 273 -2.93 -3.41 0.14
N GLU A 274 -4.20 -3.00 0.30
CA GLU A 274 -5.35 -3.92 0.26
C GLU A 274 -5.51 -4.57 -1.13
N VAL A 275 -5.44 -3.76 -2.20
CA VAL A 275 -5.78 -4.22 -3.56
C VAL A 275 -4.61 -4.96 -4.24
N ALA A 276 -3.36 -4.54 -3.99
CA ALA A 276 -2.15 -5.08 -4.64
C ALA A 276 -1.98 -6.59 -4.46
N MET A 277 -2.47 -7.14 -3.34
CA MET A 277 -2.46 -8.58 -3.05
C MET A 277 -3.25 -9.41 -4.07
N THR A 278 -4.25 -8.79 -4.72
CA THR A 278 -5.21 -9.50 -5.58
C THR A 278 -5.13 -9.06 -7.02
N LYS A 279 -4.81 -7.79 -7.24
CA LYS A 279 -4.72 -7.18 -8.57
C LYS A 279 -3.45 -6.35 -8.62
N PRO A 280 -2.60 -6.54 -9.64
CA PRO A 280 -1.41 -5.72 -9.78
C PRO A 280 -1.80 -4.26 -10.01
N ILE A 281 -1.12 -3.37 -9.30
CA ILE A 281 -1.19 -1.92 -9.46
C ILE A 281 0.15 -1.46 -10.04
N ILE A 282 0.10 -0.88 -11.24
CA ILE A 282 1.27 -0.44 -11.98
C ILE A 282 1.23 1.08 -12.11
N VAL A 283 2.29 1.74 -11.67
CA VAL A 283 2.40 3.20 -11.69
C VAL A 283 3.50 3.65 -12.64
N ILE A 284 3.18 4.62 -13.49
CA ILE A 284 4.15 5.50 -14.15
C ILE A 284 4.16 6.81 -13.38
N LYS A 285 5.34 7.14 -12.82
CA LYS A 285 5.57 8.39 -12.09
C LYS A 285 6.66 9.21 -12.79
N PRO A 286 6.29 10.21 -13.62
CA PRO A 286 7.22 11.21 -14.14
C PRO A 286 7.76 12.13 -13.02
N GLY A 287 8.80 12.91 -13.33
CA GLY A 287 9.39 13.88 -12.40
C GLY A 287 10.52 13.33 -11.51
N ARG A 288 11.29 12.37 -12.00
CA ARG A 288 12.35 11.67 -11.24
C ARG A 288 13.55 12.54 -10.87
N THR A 289 13.93 13.44 -11.78
CA THR A 289 15.05 14.36 -11.57
C THR A 289 14.52 15.67 -11.02
N GLU A 290 15.34 16.40 -10.28
CA GLU A 290 14.96 17.72 -9.74
C GLU A 290 14.40 18.65 -10.83
N GLN A 291 15.01 18.64 -12.02
CA GLN A 291 14.55 19.41 -13.18
C GLN A 291 13.18 18.94 -13.70
N ALA A 292 12.96 17.64 -13.79
CA ALA A 292 11.68 17.08 -14.22
C ALA A 292 10.58 17.27 -13.16
N ALA A 293 10.95 17.20 -11.88
CA ALA A 293 10.08 17.49 -10.75
C ALA A 293 9.64 18.96 -10.77
N ALA A 294 10.57 19.89 -11.00
CA ALA A 294 10.25 21.32 -11.16
C ALA A 294 9.33 21.58 -12.36
N ALA A 295 9.55 20.91 -13.49
CA ALA A 295 8.67 20.99 -14.66
C ALA A 295 7.25 20.50 -14.33
N ALA A 296 7.11 19.34 -13.68
CA ALA A 296 5.82 18.80 -13.25
C ALA A 296 5.12 19.69 -12.21
N ALA A 297 5.88 20.27 -11.27
CA ALA A 297 5.37 21.20 -10.27
C ALA A 297 4.80 22.48 -10.90
N SER A 298 5.49 23.05 -11.90
CA SER A 298 4.99 24.23 -12.63
C SER A 298 3.71 23.95 -13.42
N HIS A 299 3.49 22.71 -13.85
CA HIS A 299 2.30 22.29 -14.58
C HIS A 299 1.10 21.98 -13.66
N THR A 300 1.35 21.45 -12.46
CA THR A 300 0.30 21.02 -11.50
C THR A 300 -0.01 22.05 -10.42
N GLY A 301 0.87 23.03 -10.21
CA GLY A 301 0.77 24.02 -9.13
C GLY A 301 1.03 23.45 -7.73
N SER A 302 1.70 22.29 -7.63
CA SER A 302 1.96 21.58 -6.36
C SER A 302 3.45 21.37 -6.09
N LEU A 303 3.85 21.32 -4.81
CA LEU A 303 5.24 21.05 -4.42
C LEU A 303 5.59 19.59 -4.75
N ALA A 304 6.76 19.37 -5.37
CA ALA A 304 7.23 18.01 -5.64
C ALA A 304 7.84 17.40 -4.36
N GLY A 305 7.28 16.27 -3.91
CA GLY A 305 7.86 15.44 -2.84
C GLY A 305 9.11 14.68 -3.29
N SER A 306 9.77 14.00 -2.36
CA SER A 306 10.97 13.21 -2.65
C SER A 306 10.63 11.96 -3.48
N ASP A 307 11.25 11.82 -4.66
CA ASP A 307 11.04 10.64 -5.53
C ASP A 307 11.57 9.35 -4.88
N ASP A 308 12.67 9.44 -4.10
CA ASP A 308 13.24 8.31 -3.36
C ASP A 308 12.27 7.79 -2.29
N VAL A 309 11.58 8.69 -1.58
CA VAL A 309 10.57 8.34 -0.55
C VAL A 309 9.36 7.70 -1.21
N LEU A 310 8.91 8.25 -2.34
CA LEU A 310 7.78 7.71 -3.09
C LEU A 310 8.09 6.30 -3.65
N ASP A 311 9.33 6.04 -4.09
CA ASP A 311 9.76 4.70 -4.51
C ASP A 311 9.74 3.71 -3.35
N ALA A 312 10.22 4.11 -2.16
CA ALA A 312 10.12 3.31 -0.94
C ALA A 312 8.65 3.04 -0.55
N ALA A 313 7.77 4.03 -0.70
CA ALA A 313 6.34 3.90 -0.47
C ALA A 313 5.70 2.87 -1.41
N PHE A 314 5.98 2.93 -2.72
CA PHE A 314 5.46 1.96 -3.69
C PHE A 314 5.92 0.53 -3.40
N LYS A 315 7.19 0.33 -3.03
CA LYS A 315 7.70 -0.97 -2.59
C LYS A 315 6.93 -1.50 -1.39
N ARG A 316 6.66 -0.62 -0.41
CA ARG A 316 6.01 -0.97 0.85
C ARG A 316 4.54 -1.33 0.69
N CYS A 317 3.81 -0.72 -0.27
CA CYS A 317 2.40 -1.01 -0.53
C CYS A 317 2.15 -2.00 -1.69
N GLY A 318 3.18 -2.68 -2.20
CA GLY A 318 3.01 -3.69 -3.26
C GLY A 318 2.81 -3.13 -4.67
N VAL A 319 2.95 -1.82 -4.86
CA VAL A 319 2.81 -1.15 -6.16
C VAL A 319 4.07 -1.36 -6.99
N LEU A 320 3.88 -1.67 -8.28
CA LEU A 320 4.98 -1.79 -9.22
C LEU A 320 5.16 -0.48 -9.99
N ARG A 321 6.31 0.16 -9.83
CA ARG A 321 6.71 1.30 -10.63
C ARG A 321 7.39 0.85 -11.93
N VAL A 322 6.96 1.39 -13.06
CA VAL A 322 7.61 1.22 -14.38
C VAL A 322 7.99 2.58 -14.97
N ASN A 323 8.86 2.57 -15.99
CA ASN A 323 9.46 3.79 -16.51
C ASN A 323 8.89 4.20 -17.87
N LYS A 324 8.39 3.26 -18.67
CA LYS A 324 7.84 3.53 -20.00
C LYS A 324 6.37 3.10 -20.08
N ILE A 325 5.60 3.80 -20.91
CA ILE A 325 4.15 3.55 -21.05
C ILE A 325 3.87 2.16 -21.61
N ARG A 326 4.66 1.73 -22.59
CA ARG A 326 4.54 0.40 -23.19
C ARG A 326 4.69 -0.71 -22.13
N GLU A 327 5.61 -0.53 -21.20
CA GLU A 327 5.91 -1.51 -20.13
C GLU A 327 4.71 -1.77 -19.22
N VAL A 328 3.84 -0.78 -19.01
CA VAL A 328 2.62 -0.94 -18.18
C VAL A 328 1.73 -2.04 -18.71
N PHE A 329 1.51 -2.06 -20.02
CA PHE A 329 0.58 -3.02 -20.62
C PHE A 329 1.26 -4.39 -20.80
N GLU A 330 2.55 -4.40 -21.15
CA GLU A 330 3.35 -5.62 -21.23
C GLU A 330 3.42 -6.34 -19.89
N ILE A 331 3.62 -5.62 -18.78
CA ILE A 331 3.70 -6.25 -17.46
C ILE A 331 2.34 -6.75 -16.97
N VAL A 332 1.25 -6.06 -17.30
CA VAL A 332 -0.11 -6.51 -16.98
C VAL A 332 -0.43 -7.81 -17.71
N GLU A 333 -0.09 -7.90 -18.99
CA GLU A 333 -0.23 -9.12 -19.77
C GLU A 333 0.64 -10.26 -19.23
N LEU A 334 1.90 -9.96 -18.91
CA LEU A 334 2.85 -10.93 -18.34
C LEU A 334 2.34 -11.51 -17.02
N LEU A 335 1.92 -10.67 -16.07
CA LEU A 335 1.39 -11.09 -14.77
C LEU A 335 0.07 -11.85 -14.89
N GLY A 336 -0.72 -11.60 -15.95
CA GLY A 336 -1.96 -12.33 -16.22
C GLY A 336 -1.76 -13.70 -16.85
N LYS A 337 -0.63 -13.93 -17.54
CA LYS A 337 -0.36 -15.15 -18.32
C LYS A 337 0.68 -16.08 -17.68
N GLN A 338 1.59 -15.56 -16.86
CA GLN A 338 2.73 -16.31 -16.31
C GLN A 338 2.74 -16.32 -14.78
N PRO A 339 3.25 -17.40 -14.15
CA PRO A 339 3.46 -17.45 -12.71
C PRO A 339 4.57 -16.48 -12.30
N ARG A 340 4.48 -15.98 -11.08
CA ARG A 340 5.52 -15.11 -10.50
C ARG A 340 6.82 -15.89 -10.24
N PRO A 341 8.00 -15.30 -10.52
CA PRO A 341 9.28 -15.93 -10.24
C PRO A 341 9.52 -15.94 -8.73
N LYS A 342 10.15 -17.01 -8.23
CA LYS A 342 10.50 -17.14 -6.80
C LYS A 342 11.76 -16.35 -6.42
N GLY A 343 12.57 -16.01 -7.42
CA GLY A 343 13.82 -15.29 -7.26
C GLY A 343 14.19 -14.53 -8.53
N LYS A 344 15.40 -14.00 -8.56
CA LYS A 344 15.89 -13.11 -9.62
C LYS A 344 16.74 -13.80 -10.68
N HIS A 345 16.83 -15.14 -10.64
CA HIS A 345 17.74 -15.89 -11.50
C HIS A 345 17.06 -16.33 -12.80
N LEU A 346 17.46 -15.75 -13.93
CA LEU A 346 16.93 -16.06 -15.25
C LEU A 346 17.88 -17.01 -16.00
N THR A 347 17.33 -18.08 -16.58
CA THR A 347 18.05 -18.89 -17.58
C THR A 347 17.72 -18.40 -18.97
N ILE A 348 18.74 -18.07 -19.76
CA ILE A 348 18.56 -17.61 -21.13
C ILE A 348 18.95 -18.74 -22.09
N VAL A 349 18.04 -19.13 -22.98
CA VAL A 349 18.28 -20.12 -24.05
C VAL A 349 18.24 -19.39 -25.38
N THR A 350 19.32 -19.44 -26.16
CA THR A 350 19.43 -18.68 -27.42
C THR A 350 20.11 -19.51 -28.52
N ASN A 351 19.73 -19.31 -29.79
CA ASN A 351 20.48 -19.86 -30.94
C ASN A 351 21.54 -18.90 -31.50
N ALA A 352 21.73 -17.75 -30.86
CA ALA A 352 22.72 -16.75 -31.24
C ALA A 352 23.29 -16.04 -30.01
N GLY A 353 24.62 -16.01 -29.91
CA GLY A 353 25.32 -15.38 -28.79
C GLY A 353 25.05 -13.88 -28.62
N GLY A 354 24.97 -13.10 -29.71
CA GLY A 354 24.76 -11.65 -29.66
C GLY A 354 23.50 -11.23 -28.87
N PRO A 355 22.31 -11.74 -29.24
CA PRO A 355 21.08 -11.57 -28.45
C PRO A 355 21.21 -12.01 -26.98
N GLY A 356 21.95 -13.10 -26.70
CA GLY A 356 22.19 -13.57 -25.34
C GLY A 356 22.98 -12.56 -24.48
N VAL A 357 23.98 -11.90 -25.07
CA VAL A 357 24.77 -10.85 -24.39
C VAL A 357 23.91 -9.63 -24.07
N ILE A 358 23.17 -9.10 -25.05
CA ILE A 358 22.28 -7.94 -24.86
C ILE A 358 21.22 -8.21 -23.79
N SER A 359 20.68 -9.43 -23.77
CA SER A 359 19.72 -9.85 -22.73
C SER A 359 20.35 -9.90 -21.35
N THR A 360 21.62 -10.31 -21.27
CA THR A 360 22.38 -10.37 -20.02
C THR A 360 22.63 -8.98 -19.45
N ASP A 361 23.05 -8.04 -20.30
CA ASP A 361 23.26 -6.64 -19.90
C ASP A 361 21.96 -6.04 -19.35
N ALA A 362 20.86 -6.15 -20.11
CA ALA A 362 19.55 -5.65 -19.70
C ALA A 362 19.03 -6.30 -18.40
N LEU A 363 19.26 -7.61 -18.22
CA LEU A 363 18.89 -8.31 -16.99
C LEU A 363 19.65 -7.77 -15.77
N ILE A 364 20.96 -7.59 -15.88
CA ILE A 364 21.81 -7.13 -14.78
C ILE A 364 21.50 -5.67 -14.44
N GLU A 365 21.38 -4.80 -15.44
CA GLU A 365 21.05 -3.38 -15.26
C GLU A 365 19.68 -3.17 -14.61
N SER A 366 18.71 -4.04 -14.93
CA SER A 366 17.38 -4.01 -14.34
C SER A 366 17.29 -4.65 -12.94
N GLY A 367 18.37 -5.28 -12.45
CA GLY A 367 18.49 -5.85 -11.10
C GLY A 367 18.29 -7.37 -11.00
N GLY A 368 18.11 -8.06 -12.13
CA GLY A 368 18.10 -9.51 -12.24
C GLY A 368 19.50 -10.12 -12.22
N GLN A 369 19.58 -11.46 -12.25
CA GLN A 369 20.83 -12.21 -12.31
C GLN A 369 20.69 -13.43 -13.21
N LEU A 370 21.78 -13.85 -13.85
CA LEU A 370 21.79 -15.14 -14.56
C LEU A 370 21.75 -16.28 -13.54
N SER A 371 20.96 -17.32 -13.82
CA SER A 371 20.98 -18.55 -13.04
C SER A 371 22.31 -19.28 -13.19
N TRP A 372 22.76 -19.90 -12.09
CA TRP A 372 23.78 -20.94 -12.14
C TRP A 372 23.19 -22.18 -12.82
N ILE A 373 24.00 -22.91 -13.60
CA ILE A 373 23.59 -24.19 -14.20
C ILE A 373 24.07 -25.31 -13.28
N SER A 374 23.16 -26.13 -12.78
CA SER A 374 23.52 -27.26 -11.91
C SER A 374 24.40 -28.28 -12.66
N ASP A 375 25.22 -29.03 -11.94
CA ASP A 375 26.07 -30.06 -12.56
C ASP A 375 25.25 -31.13 -13.30
N ASP A 376 24.04 -31.44 -12.83
CA ASP A 376 23.16 -32.42 -13.47
C ASP A 376 22.48 -31.86 -14.73
N THR A 377 22.10 -30.57 -14.70
CA THR A 377 21.65 -29.84 -15.89
C THR A 377 22.77 -29.79 -16.93
N MET A 378 24.00 -29.46 -16.52
CA MET A 378 25.17 -29.38 -17.39
C MET A 378 25.46 -30.71 -18.08
N LYS A 379 25.44 -31.83 -17.34
CA LYS A 379 25.58 -33.18 -17.92
C LYS A 379 24.50 -33.47 -18.96
N SER A 380 23.24 -33.19 -18.62
CA SER A 380 22.10 -33.44 -19.50
C SER A 380 22.18 -32.61 -20.79
N LEU A 381 22.62 -31.36 -20.71
CA LEU A 381 22.84 -30.50 -21.88
C LEU A 381 23.98 -31.01 -22.75
N ASN A 382 25.09 -31.47 -22.15
CA ASN A 382 26.24 -32.03 -22.87
C ASN A 382 25.95 -33.31 -23.66
N GLU A 383 24.93 -34.08 -23.25
CA GLU A 383 24.51 -35.28 -23.99
C GLU A 383 23.73 -34.96 -25.27
N ILE A 384 23.05 -33.80 -25.32
CA ILE A 384 22.14 -33.45 -26.41
C ILE A 384 22.64 -32.31 -27.30
N LEU A 385 23.56 -31.47 -26.81
CA LEU A 385 24.11 -30.34 -27.54
C LEU A 385 25.49 -30.67 -28.13
N PRO A 386 25.86 -30.06 -29.27
CA PRO A 386 27.20 -30.20 -29.84
C PRO A 386 28.27 -29.70 -28.87
N PRO A 387 29.51 -30.25 -28.87
CA PRO A 387 30.56 -29.86 -27.93
C PRO A 387 30.92 -28.37 -27.88
N HIS A 388 30.54 -27.60 -28.91
CA HIS A 388 30.86 -26.18 -29.08
C HIS A 388 29.78 -25.22 -28.55
N TRP A 389 28.73 -25.71 -27.89
CA TRP A 389 27.78 -24.84 -27.19
C TRP A 389 28.46 -24.05 -26.06
N SER A 390 27.81 -23.05 -25.47
CA SER A 390 28.46 -22.09 -24.55
C SER A 390 28.98 -22.66 -23.21
N HIS A 391 28.53 -23.85 -22.78
CA HIS A 391 28.80 -24.45 -21.45
C HIS A 391 28.55 -23.49 -20.28
N SER A 392 27.63 -22.54 -20.46
CA SER A 392 27.32 -21.48 -19.50
C SER A 392 25.92 -20.93 -19.73
N ASN A 393 25.48 -20.03 -18.85
CA ASN A 393 24.27 -19.23 -19.05
C ASN A 393 24.72 -17.84 -19.55
N PRO A 394 24.26 -17.33 -20.71
CA PRO A 394 23.25 -17.89 -21.63
C PRO A 394 23.63 -19.23 -22.29
N ILE A 395 22.66 -20.14 -22.38
CA ILE A 395 22.77 -21.43 -23.09
C ILE A 395 22.66 -21.14 -24.59
N ASP A 396 23.80 -21.01 -25.27
CA ASP A 396 23.87 -20.84 -26.72
C ASP A 396 23.85 -22.20 -27.41
N ILE A 397 22.72 -22.55 -28.00
CA ILE A 397 22.48 -23.84 -28.67
C ILE A 397 22.90 -23.84 -30.15
N LEU A 398 23.56 -22.77 -30.61
CA LEU A 398 24.03 -22.55 -31.97
C LEU A 398 22.91 -22.36 -33.01
N GLY A 399 23.28 -21.80 -34.16
CA GLY A 399 22.34 -21.34 -35.18
C GLY A 399 21.59 -22.42 -35.96
N ASP A 400 22.12 -23.64 -35.97
CA ASP A 400 21.57 -24.83 -36.63
C ASP A 400 20.64 -25.66 -35.72
N ALA A 401 20.30 -25.13 -34.54
CA ALA A 401 19.42 -25.80 -33.59
C ALA A 401 18.03 -26.12 -34.18
N THR A 402 17.63 -27.39 -34.05
CA THR A 402 16.33 -27.86 -34.51
C THR A 402 15.21 -27.52 -33.51
N PRO A 403 13.92 -27.49 -33.93
CA PRO A 403 12.79 -27.35 -33.02
C PRO A 403 12.78 -28.35 -31.86
N ALA A 404 13.21 -29.60 -32.12
CA ALA A 404 13.31 -30.64 -31.11
C ALA A 404 14.43 -30.35 -30.08
N THR A 405 15.56 -29.81 -30.55
CA THR A 405 16.67 -29.36 -29.70
C THR A 405 16.20 -28.26 -28.75
N TYR A 406 15.52 -27.23 -29.27
CA TYR A 406 14.94 -26.15 -28.46
C TYR A 406 14.01 -26.69 -27.37
N ALA A 407 13.04 -27.52 -27.74
CA ALA A 407 12.09 -28.10 -26.80
C ALA A 407 12.78 -28.90 -25.69
N LYS A 408 13.80 -29.70 -26.04
CA LYS A 408 14.52 -30.52 -25.07
C LYS A 408 15.38 -29.70 -24.11
N VAL A 409 16.08 -28.68 -24.62
CA VAL A 409 16.89 -27.76 -23.80
C VAL A 409 16.01 -26.98 -22.82
N VAL A 410 14.86 -26.46 -23.28
CA VAL A 410 13.91 -25.77 -22.40
C VAL A 410 13.33 -26.70 -21.34
N GLU A 411 13.03 -27.96 -21.68
CA GLU A 411 12.57 -28.97 -20.73
C GLU A 411 13.62 -29.24 -19.63
N ILE A 412 14.90 -29.35 -20.00
CA ILE A 412 16.01 -29.56 -19.06
C ILE A 412 16.23 -28.31 -18.20
N ALA A 413 16.28 -27.12 -18.81
CA ALA A 413 16.47 -25.86 -18.09
C ALA A 413 15.33 -25.58 -17.08
N ALA A 414 14.09 -25.97 -17.41
CA ALA A 414 12.96 -25.82 -16.50
C ALA A 414 13.05 -26.68 -15.24
N GLN A 415 13.77 -27.80 -15.31
CA GLN A 415 13.99 -28.68 -14.16
C GLN A 415 15.10 -28.20 -13.22
N ASP A 416 15.97 -27.27 -13.66
CA ASP A 416 17.09 -26.77 -12.86
C ASP A 416 16.60 -25.99 -11.62
N GLU A 417 16.95 -26.41 -10.42
CA GLU A 417 16.51 -25.77 -9.18
C GLU A 417 17.03 -24.34 -8.99
N TYR A 418 18.15 -23.97 -9.64
CA TYR A 418 18.73 -22.63 -9.57
C TYR A 418 18.08 -21.62 -10.53
N SER A 419 17.18 -22.08 -11.40
CA SER A 419 16.47 -21.24 -12.36
C SER A 419 15.11 -20.80 -11.82
N ASP A 420 14.90 -19.48 -11.68
CA ASP A 420 13.62 -18.90 -11.26
C ASP A 420 12.70 -18.54 -12.44
N GLY A 421 13.21 -18.60 -13.67
CA GLY A 421 12.48 -18.32 -14.91
C GLY A 421 13.33 -18.60 -16.15
N ILE A 422 12.69 -18.66 -17.32
CA ILE A 422 13.35 -18.94 -18.60
C ILE A 422 13.01 -17.87 -19.63
N LEU A 423 14.03 -17.33 -20.29
CA LEU A 423 13.90 -16.52 -21.49
C LEU A 423 14.40 -17.31 -22.70
N ILE A 424 13.52 -17.52 -23.68
CA ILE A 424 13.84 -18.22 -24.92
C ILE A 424 14.02 -17.18 -26.01
N VAL A 425 15.19 -17.15 -26.65
CA VAL A 425 15.52 -16.23 -27.72
C VAL A 425 15.69 -17.03 -29.02
N LEU A 426 14.98 -16.58 -30.06
CA LEU A 426 15.08 -17.13 -31.40
C LEU A 426 15.40 -16.02 -32.39
N THR A 427 16.47 -16.23 -33.15
CA THR A 427 16.79 -15.47 -34.35
C THR A 427 16.55 -16.34 -35.58
N PRO A 428 15.81 -15.86 -36.60
CA PRO A 428 15.53 -16.64 -37.79
C PRO A 428 16.81 -16.78 -38.62
N GLN A 429 17.25 -18.02 -38.83
CA GLN A 429 18.33 -18.38 -39.75
C GLN A 429 17.79 -19.27 -40.86
N SER A 430 18.56 -19.48 -41.93
CA SER A 430 18.12 -20.27 -43.10
C SER A 430 17.68 -21.70 -42.77
N MET A 431 18.17 -22.26 -41.66
CA MET A 431 17.88 -23.63 -41.21
C MET A 431 16.85 -23.68 -40.05
N THR A 432 16.42 -22.53 -39.53
CA THR A 432 15.52 -22.44 -38.39
C THR A 432 14.06 -22.39 -38.85
N ASP A 433 13.18 -23.13 -38.18
CA ASP A 433 11.71 -23.02 -38.37
C ASP A 433 11.10 -22.37 -37.12
N PRO A 434 10.83 -21.05 -37.13
CA PRO A 434 10.27 -20.34 -35.98
C PRO A 434 8.92 -20.86 -35.53
N SER A 435 8.08 -21.32 -36.46
CA SER A 435 6.72 -21.81 -36.20
C SER A 435 6.72 -23.20 -35.59
N ALA A 436 7.56 -24.11 -36.11
CA ALA A 436 7.73 -25.44 -35.51
C ALA A 436 8.36 -25.37 -34.12
N THR A 437 9.34 -24.50 -33.91
CA THR A 437 9.95 -24.28 -32.59
C THR A 437 8.94 -23.75 -31.58
N ALA A 438 8.11 -22.78 -31.98
CA ALA A 438 7.02 -22.26 -31.14
C ALA A 438 6.04 -23.37 -30.69
N ARG A 439 5.63 -24.27 -31.60
CA ARG A 439 4.76 -25.42 -31.27
C ARG A 439 5.41 -26.36 -30.25
N GLY A 440 6.69 -26.69 -30.45
CA GLY A 440 7.44 -27.53 -29.51
C GLY A 440 7.52 -26.92 -28.11
N ILE A 441 7.78 -25.61 -28.03
CA ILE A 441 7.84 -24.88 -26.75
C ILE A 441 6.46 -24.82 -26.07
N ALA A 442 5.40 -24.59 -26.83
CA ALA A 442 4.03 -24.58 -26.30
C ALA A 442 3.62 -25.94 -25.69
N GLU A 443 4.12 -27.05 -26.23
CA GLU A 443 3.93 -28.38 -25.62
C GLU A 443 4.71 -28.54 -24.31
N ILE A 444 5.97 -28.07 -24.27
CA ILE A 444 6.81 -28.13 -23.07
C ILE A 444 6.28 -27.24 -21.96
N ALA A 445 5.84 -26.01 -22.28
CA ALA A 445 5.25 -25.10 -21.31
C ALA A 445 4.02 -25.71 -20.61
N ARG A 446 3.18 -26.42 -21.37
CA ARG A 446 2.05 -27.21 -20.81
C ARG A 446 2.51 -28.31 -19.86
N LYS A 447 3.63 -29.00 -20.15
CA LYS A 447 4.21 -30.02 -19.26
C LYS A 447 4.80 -29.43 -17.98
N ILE A 448 5.44 -28.26 -18.08
CA ILE A 448 6.00 -27.55 -16.92
C ILE A 448 4.89 -27.10 -15.96
N GLY A 449 3.68 -26.87 -16.49
CA GLY A 449 2.47 -26.67 -15.69
C GLY A 449 2.50 -25.40 -14.84
N GLY A 450 3.16 -24.35 -15.31
CA GLY A 450 3.20 -23.04 -14.62
C GLY A 450 4.02 -23.02 -13.34
N ARG A 451 5.02 -23.90 -13.17
CA ARG A 451 5.93 -23.85 -12.01
C ARG A 451 6.89 -22.65 -12.04
N LYS A 452 7.27 -22.20 -13.24
CA LYS A 452 8.21 -21.12 -13.49
C LYS A 452 7.74 -20.28 -14.69
N PRO A 453 8.00 -18.97 -14.70
CA PRO A 453 7.69 -18.13 -15.84
C PRO A 453 8.55 -18.47 -17.04
N ILE A 454 7.92 -18.47 -18.22
CA ILE A 454 8.56 -18.63 -19.52
C ILE A 454 8.25 -17.39 -20.35
N LEU A 455 9.29 -16.73 -20.82
CA LEU A 455 9.23 -15.58 -21.72
C LEU A 455 9.90 -15.95 -23.04
N ALA A 456 9.45 -15.34 -24.12
CA ALA A 456 9.96 -15.62 -25.46
C ALA A 456 10.32 -14.32 -26.20
N SER A 457 11.43 -14.33 -26.93
CA SER A 457 11.82 -13.27 -27.85
C SER A 457 12.05 -13.85 -29.25
N TRP A 458 11.09 -13.60 -30.15
CA TRP A 458 11.13 -14.07 -31.53
C TRP A 458 11.57 -12.89 -32.38
N MET A 459 12.87 -12.72 -32.59
CA MET A 459 13.41 -11.54 -33.24
C MET A 459 13.13 -11.57 -34.74
N GLY A 460 12.51 -10.53 -35.30
CA GLY A 460 12.24 -10.44 -36.74
C GLY A 460 10.89 -9.81 -37.07
N GLY A 461 10.46 -9.96 -38.32
CA GLY A 461 9.16 -9.51 -38.80
C GLY A 461 8.29 -10.68 -39.29
N LYS A 462 7.85 -10.63 -40.55
CA LYS A 462 6.91 -11.62 -41.13
C LYS A 462 7.28 -13.09 -40.92
N GLY A 463 8.57 -13.43 -40.94
CA GLY A 463 9.04 -14.83 -40.81
C GLY A 463 8.84 -15.44 -39.43
N VAL A 464 8.59 -14.63 -38.40
CA VAL A 464 8.42 -15.09 -37.01
C VAL A 464 7.00 -14.85 -36.47
N GLU A 465 6.14 -14.18 -37.22
CA GLU A 465 4.80 -13.74 -36.81
C GLU A 465 3.86 -14.92 -36.46
N GLU A 466 3.87 -15.99 -37.28
CA GLU A 466 3.12 -17.21 -36.99
C GLU A 466 3.61 -17.86 -35.68
N GLY A 467 4.93 -17.92 -35.48
CA GLY A 467 5.53 -18.45 -34.25
C GLY A 467 5.11 -17.66 -33.01
N ARG A 468 5.03 -16.32 -33.11
CA ARG A 468 4.57 -15.46 -32.01
C ARG A 468 3.10 -15.73 -31.66
N ALA A 469 2.23 -15.79 -32.67
CA ALA A 469 0.81 -16.08 -32.45
C ALA A 469 0.60 -17.43 -31.73
N ILE A 470 1.37 -18.47 -32.10
CA ILE A 470 1.32 -19.79 -31.46
C ILE A 470 1.72 -19.72 -29.98
N LEU A 471 2.76 -18.95 -29.66
CA LEU A 471 3.23 -18.77 -28.27
C LEU A 471 2.21 -17.95 -27.46
N ASP A 472 1.67 -16.88 -28.03
CA ASP A 472 0.66 -16.05 -27.36
C ASP A 472 -0.61 -16.84 -27.05
N GLU A 473 -1.06 -17.71 -27.98
CA GLU A 473 -2.17 -18.65 -27.78
C GLU A 473 -1.88 -19.69 -26.68
N ALA A 474 -0.61 -20.09 -26.54
CA ALA A 474 -0.14 -20.97 -25.47
C ALA A 474 0.04 -20.24 -24.12
N GLY A 475 -0.22 -18.93 -24.06
CA GLY A 475 -0.07 -18.11 -22.87
C GLY A 475 1.37 -17.70 -22.57
N ILE A 476 2.30 -17.79 -23.53
CA ILE A 476 3.71 -17.39 -23.39
C ILE A 476 3.88 -15.99 -23.99
N PRO A 477 4.18 -14.96 -23.19
CA PRO A 477 4.39 -13.61 -23.70
C PRO A 477 5.58 -13.53 -24.65
N THR A 478 5.36 -12.95 -25.83
CA THR A 478 6.37 -12.79 -26.86
C THR A 478 6.81 -11.34 -27.02
N TYR A 479 8.12 -11.14 -27.21
CA TYR A 479 8.75 -9.83 -27.36
C TYR A 479 9.52 -9.73 -28.67
N ASP A 480 9.55 -8.53 -29.24
CA ASP A 480 10.34 -8.22 -30.44
C ASP A 480 11.85 -8.31 -30.18
N TYR A 481 12.25 -7.89 -28.98
CA TYR A 481 13.65 -7.75 -28.58
C TYR A 481 13.87 -8.44 -27.22
N PRO A 482 15.01 -9.12 -27.03
CA PRO A 482 15.21 -9.98 -25.87
C PRO A 482 15.66 -9.22 -24.62
N ASP A 483 16.25 -8.03 -24.78
CA ASP A 483 16.48 -7.05 -23.71
C ASP A 483 15.17 -6.62 -23.02
N SER A 484 14.13 -6.34 -23.80
CA SER A 484 12.81 -5.98 -23.28
C SER A 484 12.21 -7.12 -22.45
N ALA A 485 12.35 -8.36 -22.93
CA ALA A 485 11.89 -9.54 -22.20
C ALA A 485 12.66 -9.75 -20.88
N ALA A 486 13.99 -9.54 -20.90
CA ALA A 486 14.82 -9.61 -19.70
C ALA A 486 14.46 -8.51 -18.68
N GLU A 487 14.20 -7.28 -19.13
CA GLU A 487 13.72 -6.18 -18.30
C GLU A 487 12.36 -6.51 -17.66
N MET A 488 11.43 -7.10 -18.42
CA MET A 488 10.11 -7.51 -17.91
C MET A 488 10.19 -8.62 -16.85
N PHE A 489 11.12 -9.56 -17.00
CA PHE A 489 11.38 -10.57 -15.95
C PHE A 489 11.81 -9.90 -14.63
N SER A 490 12.71 -8.92 -14.70
CA SER A 490 13.14 -8.15 -13.52
C SER A 490 11.99 -7.38 -12.87
N TYR A 491 11.08 -6.78 -13.64
CA TYR A 491 9.87 -6.15 -13.09
C TYR A 491 8.95 -7.16 -12.40
N MET A 492 8.77 -8.34 -12.98
CA MET A 492 7.96 -9.41 -12.39
C MET A 492 8.55 -9.92 -11.05
N TYR A 493 9.88 -10.01 -10.96
CA TYR A 493 10.58 -10.30 -9.71
C TYR A 493 10.41 -9.16 -8.69
N LYS A 494 10.61 -7.90 -9.09
CA LYS A 494 10.40 -6.73 -8.20
C LYS A 494 8.98 -6.69 -7.65
N TYR A 495 7.96 -6.95 -8.48
CA TYR A 495 6.58 -7.06 -8.02
C TYR A 495 6.42 -8.16 -6.95
N SER A 496 7.05 -9.31 -7.15
CA SER A 496 7.02 -10.41 -6.17
C SER A 496 7.68 -10.04 -4.84
N VAL A 497 8.78 -9.28 -4.87
CA VAL A 497 9.43 -8.74 -3.67
C VAL A 497 8.55 -7.70 -2.99
N ASN A 498 7.94 -6.77 -3.73
CA ASN A 498 7.04 -5.75 -3.17
C ASN A 498 5.83 -6.40 -2.47
N LEU A 499 5.25 -7.44 -3.09
CA LEU A 499 4.18 -8.22 -2.44
C LEU A 499 4.66 -8.93 -1.17
N SER A 500 5.89 -9.46 -1.14
CA SER A 500 6.42 -10.10 0.07
C SER A 500 6.51 -9.13 1.26
N GLN A 501 6.80 -7.85 0.99
CA GLN A 501 6.84 -6.82 2.03
C GLN A 501 5.47 -6.53 2.63
N LEU A 502 4.38 -6.69 1.87
CA LEU A 502 3.04 -6.51 2.42
C LEU A 502 2.71 -7.53 3.52
N TYR A 503 3.21 -8.77 3.42
CA TYR A 503 2.99 -9.79 4.45
C TYR A 503 3.71 -9.47 5.76
N GLU A 504 4.73 -8.60 5.71
CA GLU A 504 5.49 -8.21 6.89
C GLU A 504 4.68 -7.23 7.76
N THR A 505 4.18 -7.73 8.89
CA THR A 505 3.50 -6.94 9.92
C THR A 505 4.46 -6.74 11.10
N PRO A 506 5.10 -5.56 11.20
CA PRO A 506 5.97 -5.26 12.33
C PRO A 506 5.16 -5.27 13.63
N ARG A 507 5.51 -6.21 14.51
CA ARG A 507 4.98 -6.23 15.87
C ARG A 507 5.95 -5.49 16.77
N TRP A 508 5.39 -4.71 17.68
CA TRP A 508 6.14 -4.33 18.85
C TRP A 508 6.37 -5.58 19.70
N CYS A 509 7.62 -6.04 19.79
CA CYS A 509 7.98 -6.98 20.84
C CYS A 509 7.78 -6.26 22.18
N ALA A 510 6.75 -6.66 22.91
CA ALA A 510 6.36 -6.13 24.22
C ALA A 510 7.36 -6.51 25.35
N GLU A 511 8.65 -6.55 25.07
CA GLU A 511 9.62 -6.20 26.10
C GLU A 511 9.56 -4.68 26.20
N MET A 512 8.58 -4.17 26.95
CA MET A 512 8.52 -2.75 27.31
C MET A 512 9.93 -2.31 27.65
N HIS A 513 10.48 -1.34 26.91
CA HIS A 513 11.67 -0.65 27.34
C HIS A 513 11.29 0.00 28.68
N PRO A 514 11.80 -0.47 29.83
CA PRO A 514 11.33 -0.03 31.14
C PRO A 514 11.60 1.45 31.39
N GLU A 515 12.33 2.09 30.46
CA GLU A 515 12.84 3.44 30.52
C GLU A 515 12.15 4.40 29.55
N SER A 516 11.07 4.02 28.85
CA SER A 516 10.34 4.94 27.95
C SER A 516 9.86 6.20 28.66
N LEU A 517 9.44 6.08 29.93
CA LEU A 517 9.08 7.21 30.80
C LEU A 517 10.24 8.21 31.01
N LYS A 518 11.50 7.74 31.00
CA LYS A 518 12.67 8.62 31.09
C LYS A 518 12.80 9.47 29.83
N VAL A 519 12.46 8.92 28.66
CA VAL A 519 12.51 9.64 27.38
C VAL A 519 11.47 10.75 27.35
N ASP A 520 10.25 10.48 27.83
CA ASP A 520 9.20 11.50 27.93
C ASP A 520 9.62 12.66 28.84
N THR A 521 10.35 12.36 29.91
CA THR A 521 10.87 13.38 30.83
C THR A 521 11.93 14.25 30.14
N ILE A 522 12.88 13.65 29.41
CA ILE A 522 13.93 14.38 28.66
C ILE A 522 13.30 15.31 27.61
N ILE A 523 12.32 14.81 26.85
CA ILE A 523 11.62 15.60 25.83
C ILE A 523 10.85 16.75 26.48
N ALA A 524 10.10 16.48 27.55
CA ALA A 524 9.31 17.49 28.26
C ALA A 524 10.20 18.60 28.86
N GLU A 525 11.34 18.25 29.46
CA GLU A 525 12.31 19.21 30.01
C GLU A 525 12.88 20.11 28.91
N ALA A 526 13.29 19.55 27.77
CA ALA A 526 13.78 20.31 26.63
C ALA A 526 12.73 21.28 26.08
N GLN A 527 11.50 20.82 25.87
CA GLN A 527 10.41 21.67 25.39
C GLN A 527 10.03 22.76 26.40
N SER A 528 10.02 22.46 27.70
CA SER A 528 9.72 23.44 28.76
C SER A 528 10.76 24.58 28.83
N SER A 529 12.00 24.29 28.42
CA SER A 529 13.08 25.26 28.31
C SER A 529 13.08 25.99 26.96
N GLY A 530 12.09 25.74 26.08
CA GLY A 530 12.00 26.32 24.75
C GLY A 530 13.04 25.79 23.77
N ARG A 531 13.69 24.65 24.07
CA ARG A 531 14.71 24.02 23.23
C ARG A 531 14.07 23.08 22.23
N THR A 532 14.60 23.06 21.01
CA THR A 532 14.24 22.12 19.95
C THR A 532 15.35 21.13 19.64
N ILE A 533 16.52 21.26 20.27
CA ILE A 533 17.67 20.38 20.06
C ILE A 533 17.99 19.72 21.41
N LEU A 534 18.14 18.39 21.38
CA LEU A 534 18.68 17.64 22.51
C LEU A 534 20.21 17.68 22.47
N THR A 535 20.82 17.80 23.65
CA THR A 535 22.27 17.70 23.83
C THR A 535 22.78 16.31 23.44
N GLU A 536 24.10 16.16 23.29
CA GLU A 536 24.70 14.85 22.96
C GLU A 536 24.42 13.80 24.04
N LEU A 537 24.43 14.21 25.31
CA LEU A 537 24.14 13.32 26.42
C LEU A 537 22.67 12.87 26.40
N GLU A 538 21.73 13.81 26.29
CA GLU A 538 20.28 13.53 26.20
C GLU A 538 19.97 12.62 25.00
N SER A 539 20.55 12.91 23.83
CA SER A 539 20.37 12.12 22.60
C SER A 539 20.85 10.67 22.79
N LYS A 540 22.00 10.45 23.44
CA LYS A 540 22.51 9.10 23.71
C LYS A 540 21.73 8.36 24.80
N GLN A 541 21.25 9.06 25.82
CA GLN A 541 20.35 8.48 26.83
C GLN A 541 19.05 7.99 26.20
N LEU A 542 18.47 8.79 25.31
CA LEU A 542 17.29 8.43 24.53
C LEU A 542 17.53 7.17 23.69
N LEU A 543 18.64 7.08 22.94
CA LEU A 543 18.98 5.87 22.18
C LEU A 543 19.17 4.64 23.08
N SER A 544 19.86 4.83 24.21
CA SER A 544 20.14 3.74 25.16
C SER A 544 18.88 3.20 25.81
N ALA A 545 17.87 4.05 26.05
CA ALA A 545 16.56 3.64 26.58
C ALA A 545 15.84 2.66 25.63
N TYR A 546 16.05 2.77 24.32
CA TYR A 546 15.54 1.86 23.29
C TYR A 546 16.50 0.70 22.97
N GLY A 547 17.50 0.44 23.82
CA GLY A 547 18.43 -0.66 23.65
C GLY A 547 19.43 -0.49 22.49
N ILE A 548 19.64 0.75 22.02
CA ILE A 548 20.66 1.07 21.01
C ILE A 548 21.96 1.39 21.76
N PRO A 549 23.04 0.59 21.61
CA PRO A 549 24.24 0.81 22.40
C PRO A 549 24.95 2.09 21.99
N THR A 550 25.27 2.93 22.97
CA THR A 550 25.97 4.20 22.77
C THR A 550 27.34 4.18 23.47
N VAL A 551 28.27 4.98 22.99
CA VAL A 551 29.57 5.13 23.64
C VAL A 551 29.40 5.82 25.01
N THR A 552 30.11 5.31 26.03
CA THR A 552 30.13 5.93 27.37
C THR A 552 30.47 7.41 27.25
N THR A 553 29.57 8.26 27.72
CA THR A 553 29.66 9.72 27.55
C THR A 553 29.50 10.38 28.91
N ILE A 554 30.55 11.09 29.35
CA ILE A 554 30.55 11.80 30.64
C ILE A 554 30.58 13.29 30.37
N LEU A 555 29.61 14.03 30.92
CA LEU A 555 29.56 15.49 30.85
C LEU A 555 30.55 16.10 31.84
N ALA A 556 31.31 17.08 31.39
CA ALA A 556 32.21 17.88 32.20
C ALA A 556 31.99 19.37 31.90
N CYS A 557 31.69 20.14 32.95
CA CYS A 557 31.45 21.58 32.85
C CYS A 557 32.74 22.39 33.07
N THR A 558 33.80 21.75 33.58
CA THR A 558 35.12 22.38 33.79
C THR A 558 36.25 21.53 33.23
N ALA A 559 37.40 22.16 32.94
CA ALA A 559 38.59 21.46 32.47
C ALA A 559 39.10 20.39 33.46
N GLU A 560 38.96 20.62 34.77
CA GLU A 560 39.34 19.63 35.80
C GLU A 560 38.36 18.47 35.87
N GLU A 561 37.05 18.72 35.76
CA GLU A 561 36.06 17.64 35.63
C GLU A 561 36.31 16.79 34.38
N ALA A 562 36.70 17.42 33.26
CA ALA A 562 36.99 16.72 32.02
C ALA A 562 38.24 15.82 32.18
N ALA A 563 39.29 16.32 32.83
CA ALA A 563 40.49 15.55 33.13
C ALA A 563 40.18 14.36 34.06
N LEU A 564 39.39 14.56 35.11
CA LEU A 564 38.96 13.49 36.02
C LEU A 564 38.10 12.44 35.30
N ALA A 565 37.19 12.87 34.43
CA ALA A 565 36.39 11.98 33.60
C ALA A 565 37.28 11.14 32.67
N ALA A 566 38.30 11.76 32.05
CA ALA A 566 39.25 11.06 31.19
C ALA A 566 40.09 10.02 31.94
N ASP A 567 40.53 10.34 33.16
CA ASP A 567 41.26 9.40 34.02
C ASP A 567 40.40 8.20 34.43
N GLY A 568 39.09 8.40 34.62
CA GLY A 568 38.14 7.33 34.90
C GLY A 568 37.79 6.45 33.70
N VAL A 569 37.78 7.02 32.49
CA VAL A 569 37.49 6.30 31.23
C VAL A 569 38.72 5.53 30.72
N GLY A 570 39.91 6.11 30.85
CA GLY A 570 41.16 5.60 30.31
C GLY A 570 41.49 6.14 28.91
N TYR A 571 42.79 6.41 28.68
CA TYR A 571 43.30 6.99 27.43
C TYR A 571 43.56 5.92 26.34
N PRO A 572 43.42 6.26 25.04
CA PRO A 572 43.04 7.58 24.51
C PRO A 572 41.55 7.91 24.62
N VAL A 573 41.25 9.19 24.80
CA VAL A 573 39.89 9.74 24.87
C VAL A 573 39.58 10.70 23.72
N VAL A 574 38.31 10.98 23.55
CA VAL A 574 37.73 11.99 22.67
C VAL A 574 37.01 13.02 23.52
N VAL A 575 37.24 14.29 23.21
CA VAL A 575 36.54 15.41 23.84
C VAL A 575 35.67 16.09 22.79
N LYS A 576 34.37 16.19 23.05
CA LYS A 576 33.39 16.84 22.15
C LYS A 576 32.64 17.94 22.86
N ILE A 577 32.24 18.99 22.14
CA ILE A 577 31.40 20.05 22.66
C ILE A 577 30.04 19.52 23.15
N ASN A 578 29.60 19.99 24.32
CA ASN A 578 28.21 19.88 24.75
C ASN A 578 27.52 21.23 24.50
N SER A 579 26.50 21.24 23.62
CA SER A 579 25.75 22.46 23.30
C SER A 579 24.26 22.17 23.10
N GLU A 580 23.43 23.13 23.49
CA GLU A 580 21.97 23.10 23.29
C GLU A 580 21.54 23.67 21.93
N THR A 581 22.48 24.17 21.13
CA THR A 581 22.17 24.92 19.89
C THR A 581 23.04 24.54 18.70
N ILE A 582 24.30 24.12 18.93
CA ILE A 582 25.23 23.76 17.85
C ILE A 582 24.98 22.31 17.43
N THR A 583 24.55 22.11 16.18
CA THR A 583 24.27 20.79 15.61
C THR A 583 25.47 20.12 14.96
N HIS A 584 26.29 20.87 14.20
CA HIS A 584 27.47 20.34 13.50
C HIS A 584 28.76 20.68 14.26
N LYS A 585 29.20 19.74 15.09
CA LYS A 585 30.32 19.90 16.04
C LYS A 585 31.67 20.08 15.33
N THR A 586 31.88 19.34 14.24
CA THR A 586 33.13 19.39 13.48
C THR A 586 33.35 20.76 12.84
N ASP A 587 32.30 21.41 12.35
CA ASP A 587 32.37 22.71 11.69
C ASP A 587 32.82 23.83 12.64
N VAL A 588 32.51 23.68 13.92
CA VAL A 588 32.95 24.60 14.96
C VAL A 588 34.32 24.26 15.54
N GLY A 589 34.94 23.14 15.17
CA GLY A 589 36.16 22.66 15.81
C GLY A 589 35.90 21.97 17.16
N GLY A 590 34.65 21.65 17.45
CA GLY A 590 34.17 21.12 18.72
C GLY A 590 34.42 19.63 18.93
N VAL A 591 35.33 19.00 18.17
CA VAL A 591 35.70 17.58 18.32
C VAL A 591 37.22 17.48 18.30
N LYS A 592 37.79 16.95 19.40
CA LYS A 592 39.24 16.71 19.55
C LYS A 592 39.46 15.21 19.79
N LEU A 593 40.16 14.55 18.86
CA LEU A 593 40.39 13.11 18.83
C LEU A 593 41.81 12.76 19.32
N ASN A 594 42.05 11.50 19.69
CA ASN A 594 43.36 10.96 20.08
C ASN A 594 44.04 11.73 21.22
N ILE A 595 43.30 12.01 22.30
CA ILE A 595 43.84 12.68 23.48
C ILE A 595 44.41 11.62 24.43
N HIS A 596 45.68 11.76 24.82
CA HIS A 596 46.45 10.73 25.53
C HIS A 596 46.84 11.09 26.97
N SER A 597 46.53 12.31 27.44
CA SER A 597 46.84 12.74 28.80
C SER A 597 45.85 13.77 29.35
N ALA A 598 45.77 13.87 30.67
CA ALA A 598 44.94 14.85 31.36
C ALA A 598 45.26 16.31 30.95
N GLU A 599 46.53 16.60 30.70
CA GLU A 599 46.95 17.92 30.24
C GLU A 599 46.38 18.25 28.85
N GLN A 600 46.44 17.30 27.92
CA GLN A 600 45.83 17.46 26.59
C GLN A 600 44.31 17.58 26.66
N VAL A 601 43.64 16.97 27.65
CA VAL A 601 42.20 17.15 27.89
C VAL A 601 41.89 18.59 28.31
N ARG A 602 42.69 19.16 29.24
CA ARG A 602 42.52 20.56 29.66
C ARG A 602 42.74 21.53 28.50
N GLU A 603 43.78 21.29 27.69
CA GLU A 603 44.07 22.05 26.48
C GLU A 603 42.89 21.96 25.49
N ALA A 604 42.40 20.75 25.20
CA ALA A 604 41.26 20.53 24.32
C ALA A 604 39.99 21.24 24.81
N PHE A 605 39.71 21.22 26.11
CA PHE A 605 38.58 21.95 26.70
C PHE A 605 38.68 23.46 26.40
N CYS A 606 39.85 24.05 26.68
CA CYS A 606 40.07 25.48 26.50
C CYS A 606 40.06 25.89 25.02
N GLU A 607 40.57 25.03 24.13
CA GLU A 607 40.50 25.26 22.68
C GLU A 607 39.06 25.25 22.18
N ILE A 608 38.25 24.27 22.59
CA ILE A 608 36.83 24.21 22.18
C ILE A 608 36.06 25.41 22.70
N GLU A 609 36.24 25.83 23.97
CA GLU A 609 35.59 27.02 24.53
C GLU A 609 35.94 28.27 23.69
N LYS A 610 37.21 28.46 23.36
CA LYS A 610 37.68 29.59 22.53
C LYS A 610 37.15 29.53 21.10
N ASP A 611 37.14 28.36 20.47
CA ASP A 611 36.67 28.21 19.10
C ASP A 611 35.16 28.51 18.98
N VAL A 612 34.38 28.12 19.99
CA VAL A 612 32.94 28.42 20.10
C VAL A 612 32.71 29.90 20.38
N GLU A 613 33.43 30.50 21.33
CA GLU A 613 33.34 31.92 21.63
C GLU A 613 33.71 32.80 20.42
N ALA A 614 34.69 32.37 19.62
CA ALA A 614 35.12 33.10 18.42
C ALA A 614 34.11 33.02 17.26
N LYS A 615 33.43 31.88 17.08
CA LYS A 615 32.47 31.66 15.98
C LYS A 615 31.05 32.06 16.34
N PHE A 616 30.69 31.98 17.62
CA PHE A 616 29.36 32.25 18.14
C PHE A 616 29.44 33.17 19.39
N SER A 617 28.85 32.74 20.51
CA SER A 617 28.87 33.40 21.81
C SER A 617 29.26 32.37 22.85
N ARG A 618 29.88 32.82 23.95
CA ARG A 618 30.20 31.96 25.09
C ARG A 618 28.98 31.26 25.68
N ASP A 619 27.80 31.88 25.57
CA ASP A 619 26.53 31.32 26.07
C ASP A 619 26.10 30.03 25.35
N TYR A 620 26.73 29.68 24.22
CA TYR A 620 26.46 28.44 23.49
C TYR A 620 27.39 27.27 23.89
N PHE A 621 28.30 27.51 24.84
CA PHE A 621 29.19 26.48 25.39
C PHE A 621 28.67 25.99 26.74
N GLN A 622 28.12 24.77 26.78
CA GLN A 622 27.61 24.11 27.99
C GLN A 622 28.60 23.06 28.53
N GLY A 623 29.90 23.24 28.27
CA GLY A 623 30.96 22.30 28.62
C GLY A 623 31.29 21.32 27.49
N VAL A 624 31.90 20.19 27.87
CA VAL A 624 32.33 19.13 26.94
C VAL A 624 31.87 17.76 27.41
N THR A 625 31.77 16.81 26.49
CA THR A 625 31.65 15.40 26.80
C THR A 625 32.98 14.69 26.57
N VAL A 626 33.33 13.81 27.51
CA VAL A 626 34.52 12.96 27.45
C VAL A 626 34.10 11.52 27.18
N GLN A 627 34.71 10.91 26.16
CA GLN A 627 34.35 9.59 25.64
C GLN A 627 35.61 8.75 25.38
N PRO A 628 35.58 7.42 25.51
CA PRO A 628 36.68 6.57 25.08
C PRO A 628 36.87 6.66 23.56
N MET A 629 38.13 6.66 23.10
CA MET A 629 38.42 6.54 21.67
C MET A 629 38.22 5.09 21.23
N VAL A 630 37.20 4.85 20.41
CA VAL A 630 36.90 3.51 19.88
C VAL A 630 37.77 3.22 18.65
N ASP A 631 38.33 2.01 18.56
CA ASP A 631 39.14 1.61 17.40
C ASP A 631 38.27 1.41 16.15
N VAL A 632 38.65 2.10 15.07
CA VAL A 632 37.95 2.11 13.78
C VAL A 632 38.60 1.21 12.72
N ARG A 633 39.76 0.58 13.01
CA ARG A 633 40.58 -0.11 11.99
C ARG A 633 39.89 -1.33 11.36
N ASP A 634 39.05 -2.02 12.13
CA ASP A 634 38.32 -3.24 11.71
C ASP A 634 36.80 -3.10 11.77
N SER A 635 36.30 -1.87 11.63
CA SER A 635 34.86 -1.57 11.65
C SER A 635 34.42 -0.78 10.42
N TYR A 636 33.10 -0.76 10.23
CA TYR A 636 32.42 0.02 9.19
C TYR A 636 31.66 1.16 9.85
N GLU A 637 31.70 2.34 9.22
CA GLU A 637 30.87 3.47 9.61
C GLU A 637 29.57 3.43 8.82
N LEU A 638 28.45 3.39 9.54
CA LEU A 638 27.10 3.41 8.98
C LEU A 638 26.37 4.67 9.45
N ILE A 639 25.31 5.03 8.73
CA ILE A 639 24.33 6.03 9.15
C ILE A 639 22.97 5.35 9.32
N VAL A 640 22.28 5.68 10.42
CA VAL A 640 20.88 5.35 10.65
C VAL A 640 20.17 6.61 11.08
N GLY A 641 19.12 7.02 10.38
CA GLY A 641 18.42 8.25 10.69
C GLY A 641 16.94 8.19 10.35
N ALA A 642 16.19 9.18 10.81
CA ALA A 642 14.83 9.44 10.39
C ALA A 642 14.58 10.95 10.28
N SER A 643 13.84 11.33 9.25
CA SER A 643 13.44 12.71 8.99
C SER A 643 12.00 12.77 8.48
N PRO A 644 11.31 13.92 8.58
CA PRO A 644 9.92 14.02 8.19
C PRO A 644 9.82 14.34 6.70
N ASP A 645 9.03 13.56 5.98
CA ASP A 645 8.58 13.86 4.63
C ASP A 645 7.22 14.54 4.65
N SER A 646 7.05 15.52 3.75
CA SER A 646 5.85 16.36 3.65
C SER A 646 4.57 15.59 3.24
N GLN A 647 4.70 14.36 2.73
CA GLN A 647 3.60 13.53 2.27
C GLN A 647 3.44 12.27 3.12
N PHE A 648 4.54 11.65 3.55
CA PHE A 648 4.51 10.34 4.21
C PHE A 648 4.76 10.35 5.73
N GLY A 649 5.13 11.50 6.31
CA GLY A 649 5.51 11.59 7.72
C GLY A 649 6.95 11.07 7.93
N PRO A 650 7.26 10.39 9.04
CA PRO A 650 8.64 9.94 9.31
C PRO A 650 9.13 8.93 8.27
N VAL A 651 10.33 9.13 7.74
CA VAL A 651 11.03 8.23 6.81
C VAL A 651 12.37 7.86 7.40
N MET A 652 12.70 6.57 7.39
CA MET A 652 13.99 6.08 7.85
C MET A 652 15.04 6.04 6.75
N LEU A 653 16.29 6.24 7.13
CA LEU A 653 17.49 6.24 6.31
C LEU A 653 18.49 5.21 6.86
N PHE A 654 19.08 4.41 5.97
CA PHE A 654 20.19 3.51 6.26
C PHE A 654 21.24 3.62 5.14
N GLY A 655 22.52 3.67 5.47
CA GLY A 655 23.56 3.77 4.47
C GLY A 655 24.98 3.70 5.02
N SER A 656 25.95 3.95 4.14
CA SER A 656 27.33 4.24 4.56
C SER A 656 27.36 5.54 5.37
N GLY A 657 28.05 5.56 6.51
CA GLY A 657 28.20 6.73 7.38
C GLY A 657 29.51 7.49 7.17
N GLY A 658 29.75 8.49 8.02
CA GLY A 658 30.97 9.31 8.01
C GLY A 658 30.83 10.62 7.24
N THR A 659 31.94 11.17 6.76
CA THR A 659 31.95 12.47 6.05
C THR A 659 31.70 12.37 4.55
N LEU A 660 31.78 11.18 3.97
CA LEU A 660 31.67 10.95 2.52
C LEU A 660 30.28 10.46 2.06
N VAL A 661 29.29 10.47 2.94
CA VAL A 661 27.92 9.96 2.67
C VAL A 661 27.28 10.65 1.46
N GLU A 662 27.41 11.98 1.38
CA GLU A 662 26.86 12.77 0.28
C GLU A 662 27.48 12.45 -1.08
N ILE A 663 28.73 11.98 -1.09
CA ILE A 663 29.51 11.72 -2.31
C ILE A 663 29.20 10.32 -2.85
N TYR A 664 29.08 9.30 -2.00
CA TYR A 664 28.83 7.92 -2.44
C TYR A 664 27.37 7.63 -2.79
N GLN A 665 26.44 8.44 -2.26
CA GLN A 665 24.99 8.27 -2.42
C GLN A 665 24.54 6.83 -2.13
N ASP A 666 25.21 6.16 -1.19
CA ASP A 666 24.90 4.79 -0.79
C ASP A 666 23.90 4.80 0.38
N LYS A 667 22.63 5.07 0.04
CA LYS A 667 21.53 5.18 0.99
C LYS A 667 20.32 4.36 0.52
N ALA A 668 19.58 3.84 1.49
CA ALA A 668 18.26 3.25 1.32
C ALA A 668 17.27 3.99 2.22
N LEU A 669 16.04 4.17 1.73
CA LEU A 669 14.94 4.77 2.49
C LEU A 669 13.85 3.73 2.72
N ALA A 670 13.17 3.82 3.88
CA ALA A 670 12.05 2.95 4.21
C ALA A 670 11.02 3.69 5.08
N LEU A 671 9.75 3.32 4.92
CA LEU A 671 8.67 3.82 5.77
C LEU A 671 8.56 2.94 7.03
N PRO A 672 8.69 3.51 8.24
CA PRO A 672 8.45 2.78 9.48
C PRO A 672 6.94 2.48 9.66
N PRO A 673 6.55 1.48 10.47
CA PRO A 673 7.42 0.60 11.26
C PRO A 673 8.15 -0.45 10.41
N LEU A 674 9.32 -0.90 10.87
CA LEU A 674 10.09 -2.00 10.28
C LEU A 674 10.19 -3.20 11.24
N ASN A 675 10.23 -4.40 10.66
CA ASN A 675 10.66 -5.62 11.34
C ASN A 675 12.01 -6.09 10.77
N SER A 676 12.56 -7.20 11.26
CA SER A 676 13.88 -7.71 10.83
C SER A 676 13.96 -7.98 9.33
N ASN A 677 12.89 -8.50 8.71
CA ASN A 677 12.86 -8.76 7.27
C ASN A 677 12.87 -7.46 6.46
N LEU A 678 12.07 -6.47 6.85
CA LEU A 678 12.06 -5.15 6.19
C LEU A 678 13.39 -4.41 6.38
N ALA A 679 13.99 -4.47 7.58
CA ALA A 679 15.31 -3.92 7.85
C ALA A 679 16.39 -4.59 6.98
N HIS A 680 16.36 -5.92 6.86
CA HIS A 680 17.28 -6.65 5.99
C HIS A 680 17.12 -6.31 4.50
N LEU A 681 15.88 -6.13 4.03
CA LEU A 681 15.60 -5.68 2.66
C LEU A 681 16.16 -4.27 2.43
N MET A 682 15.91 -3.33 3.35
CA MET A 682 16.47 -1.98 3.32
C MET A 682 18.00 -2.00 3.26
N MET A 683 18.65 -2.84 4.09
CA MET A 683 20.10 -3.00 4.07
C MET A 683 20.60 -3.54 2.72
N LYS A 684 19.94 -4.55 2.15
CA LYS A 684 20.30 -5.18 0.87
C LYS A 684 20.34 -4.23 -0.32
N GLU A 685 19.61 -3.12 -0.28
CA GLU A 685 19.61 -2.11 -1.34
C GLU A 685 20.92 -1.30 -1.39
N THR A 686 21.67 -1.27 -0.28
CA THR A 686 22.93 -0.54 -0.20
C THR A 686 24.12 -1.34 -0.75
N LYS A 687 25.12 -0.64 -1.25
CA LYS A 687 26.41 -1.20 -1.68
C LYS A 687 27.22 -1.68 -0.48
N ILE A 688 27.17 -0.94 0.65
CA ILE A 688 27.87 -1.29 1.89
C ILE A 688 27.46 -2.66 2.44
N TYR A 689 26.23 -3.11 2.20
CA TYR A 689 25.77 -4.45 2.58
C TYR A 689 26.63 -5.58 2.01
N LYS A 690 27.18 -5.42 0.80
CA LYS A 690 28.14 -6.41 0.24
C LYS A 690 29.42 -6.48 1.06
N ALA A 691 29.88 -5.35 1.62
CA ALA A 691 31.04 -5.30 2.50
C ALA A 691 30.75 -5.89 3.88
N LEU A 692 29.54 -5.67 4.43
CA LEU A 692 29.11 -6.22 5.72
C LEU A 692 29.10 -7.77 5.76
N LYS A 693 28.94 -8.42 4.60
CA LYS A 693 29.03 -9.89 4.45
C LYS A 693 30.46 -10.45 4.56
N GLY A 694 31.47 -9.60 4.68
CA GLY A 694 32.87 -9.97 4.75
C GLY A 694 33.54 -9.94 3.38
N THR A 695 34.59 -9.14 3.25
CA THR A 695 35.40 -9.05 2.02
C THR A 695 36.88 -8.93 2.38
N ARG A 696 37.76 -9.62 1.62
CA ARG A 696 39.23 -9.46 1.66
C ARG A 696 39.86 -9.51 3.07
N GLY A 697 39.60 -10.58 3.82
CA GLY A 697 40.26 -10.84 5.11
C GLY A 697 39.55 -10.25 6.35
N ARG A 698 38.48 -9.47 6.18
CA ARG A 698 37.58 -9.07 7.27
C ARG A 698 36.45 -10.09 7.43
N SER A 699 36.07 -10.38 8.68
CA SER A 699 34.94 -11.26 8.97
C SER A 699 33.60 -10.55 8.74
N SER A 700 32.53 -11.31 8.63
CA SER A 700 31.17 -10.78 8.51
C SER A 700 30.71 -10.16 9.82
N VAL A 701 29.99 -9.05 9.72
CA VAL A 701 29.29 -8.41 10.83
C VAL A 701 28.12 -9.28 11.31
N ASP A 702 27.75 -9.20 12.59
CA ASP A 702 26.47 -9.73 13.08
C ASP A 702 25.29 -8.95 12.49
N LEU A 703 24.80 -9.41 11.33
CA LEU A 703 23.68 -8.81 10.62
C LEU A 703 22.39 -8.86 11.45
N SER A 704 22.17 -9.92 12.23
CA SER A 704 20.96 -10.07 13.04
C SER A 704 20.94 -9.11 14.23
N ALA A 705 22.09 -8.76 14.81
CA ALA A 705 22.18 -7.68 15.80
C ALA A 705 21.93 -6.31 15.18
N LEU A 706 22.42 -6.05 13.97
CA LEU A 706 22.18 -4.79 13.25
C LEU A 706 20.71 -4.64 12.84
N GLU A 707 20.07 -5.71 12.37
CA GLU A 707 18.62 -5.74 12.08
C GLU A 707 17.80 -5.39 13.32
N ARG A 708 18.12 -5.97 14.49
CA ARG A 708 17.45 -5.62 15.76
C ARG A 708 17.64 -4.15 16.15
N LEU A 709 18.83 -3.59 15.95
CA LEU A 709 19.09 -2.17 16.20
C LEU A 709 18.21 -1.27 15.32
N ILE A 710 18.11 -1.57 14.02
CA ILE A 710 17.27 -0.82 13.07
C ILE A 710 15.78 -0.94 13.45
N VAL A 711 15.32 -2.10 13.89
CA VAL A 711 13.94 -2.30 14.38
C VAL A 711 13.67 -1.46 15.63
N ASN A 712 14.58 -1.48 16.62
CA ASN A 712 14.44 -0.66 17.83
C ASN A 712 14.45 0.84 17.51
N PHE A 713 15.29 1.26 16.57
CA PHE A 713 15.30 2.64 16.07
C PHE A 713 13.99 3.00 15.38
N SER A 714 13.43 2.09 14.57
CA SER A 714 12.11 2.25 13.96
C SER A 714 11.00 2.39 15.00
N HIS A 715 11.08 1.64 16.11
CA HIS A 715 10.13 1.72 17.21
C HIS A 715 10.19 3.09 17.90
N LEU A 716 11.40 3.56 18.23
CA LEU A 716 11.61 4.89 18.79
C LEU A 716 10.99 5.99 17.92
N VAL A 717 11.24 5.94 16.61
CA VAL A 717 10.68 6.91 15.65
C VAL A 717 9.15 6.84 15.62
N MET A 718 8.56 5.64 15.63
CA MET A 718 7.10 5.47 15.58
C MET A 718 6.40 5.80 16.90
N GLU A 719 7.05 5.59 18.04
CA GLU A 719 6.48 5.94 19.34
C GLU A 719 6.55 7.46 19.58
N LYS A 720 7.63 8.11 19.13
CA LYS A 720 7.89 9.53 19.41
C LYS A 720 7.75 10.45 18.20
N TRP A 721 7.07 10.03 17.14
CA TRP A 721 6.97 10.77 15.86
C TRP A 721 6.36 12.18 15.98
N ASN A 722 5.50 12.40 16.97
CA ASN A 722 4.84 13.68 17.26
C ASN A 722 5.75 14.66 18.01
N TRP A 723 6.79 14.16 18.70
CA TRP A 723 7.77 14.99 19.42
C TRP A 723 9.08 15.14 18.65
N ILE A 724 9.59 14.07 18.05
CA ILE A 724 10.87 14.04 17.34
C ILE A 724 10.65 14.38 15.87
N ARG A 725 11.24 15.49 15.43
CA ARG A 725 11.24 15.91 14.03
C ARG A 725 12.31 15.19 13.22
N GLU A 726 13.53 15.11 13.73
CA GLU A 726 14.68 14.50 13.05
C GLU A 726 15.55 13.76 14.08
N ILE A 727 16.04 12.58 13.72
CA ILE A 727 16.97 11.81 14.54
C ILE A 727 18.01 11.15 13.66
N GLU A 728 19.29 11.23 14.03
CA GLU A 728 20.40 10.71 13.25
C GLU A 728 21.46 10.08 14.15
N ILE A 729 21.95 8.90 13.77
CA ILE A 729 23.13 8.23 14.31
C ILE A 729 24.19 8.23 13.22
N ASN A 730 25.21 9.09 13.36
CA ASN A 730 26.27 9.21 12.38
C ASN A 730 27.60 9.66 13.03
N PRO A 731 28.61 8.78 13.17
CA PRO A 731 28.64 7.40 12.69
C PRO A 731 28.07 6.39 13.71
N LEU A 732 27.37 5.38 13.19
CA LEU A 732 27.15 4.08 13.85
C LEU A 732 28.32 3.16 13.50
N LEU A 733 29.13 2.80 14.49
CA LEU A 733 30.28 1.94 14.27
C LEU A 733 29.89 0.47 14.40
N VAL A 734 30.27 -0.32 13.40
CA VAL A 734 29.87 -1.72 13.28
C VAL A 734 31.07 -2.63 13.04
N SER A 735 31.27 -3.60 13.93
CA SER A 735 32.30 -4.64 13.83
C SER A 735 31.68 -6.04 14.02
N ASN A 736 32.50 -7.10 13.99
CA ASN A 736 32.01 -8.47 14.21
C ASN A 736 31.36 -8.67 15.59
N ASN A 737 31.82 -7.94 16.60
CA ASN A 737 31.42 -8.14 17.99
C ASN A 737 30.87 -6.87 18.67
N SER A 738 30.82 -5.73 17.98
CA SER A 738 30.35 -4.46 18.55
C SER A 738 29.51 -3.66 17.57
N LEU A 739 28.41 -3.10 18.10
CA LEU A 739 27.56 -2.10 17.48
C LEU A 739 27.49 -0.93 18.45
N VAL A 740 28.03 0.23 18.08
CA VAL A 740 28.11 1.38 18.99
C VAL A 740 27.83 2.68 18.25
N ALA A 741 26.83 3.42 18.69
CA ALA A 741 26.58 4.79 18.25
C ALA A 741 27.65 5.73 18.84
N LEU A 742 28.50 6.29 17.98
CA LEU A 742 29.55 7.23 18.38
C LEU A 742 29.02 8.66 18.50
N ASP A 743 28.04 9.00 17.66
CA ASP A 743 27.35 10.28 17.69
C ASP A 743 25.85 10.09 17.49
N ALA A 744 25.08 11.03 18.04
CA ALA A 744 23.63 11.05 17.98
C ALA A 744 23.14 12.50 17.95
N ARG A 745 22.18 12.78 17.07
CA ARG A 745 21.54 14.08 16.92
C ARG A 745 20.04 13.89 16.94
N VAL A 746 19.34 14.66 17.79
CA VAL A 746 17.86 14.64 17.88
C VAL A 746 17.35 16.08 17.85
N ILE A 747 16.39 16.32 16.96
CA ILE A 747 15.66 17.59 16.82
C ILE A 747 14.19 17.32 17.11
N LEU A 748 13.60 18.15 17.96
CA LEU A 748 12.19 18.11 18.35
C LEU A 748 11.35 19.07 17.50
N HIS A 749 10.05 18.81 17.45
CA HIS A 749 9.06 19.75 16.95
C HIS A 749 8.92 20.96 17.89
N ASP A 750 8.59 22.13 17.33
CA ASP A 750 8.28 23.33 18.10
C ASP A 750 7.02 23.09 18.96
N ALA A 751 7.04 23.48 20.24
CA ALA A 751 5.88 23.29 21.13
C ALA A 751 4.58 23.97 20.61
N CYS A 752 4.71 25.06 19.83
CA CYS A 752 3.58 25.77 19.19
C CYS A 752 3.07 25.10 17.88
N SER A 753 3.58 23.91 17.55
CA SER A 753 3.22 23.17 16.33
C SER A 753 2.38 21.92 16.58
N MET A 754 1.93 21.69 17.81
CA MET A 754 1.26 20.44 18.22
C MET A 754 -0.28 20.48 18.15
N ASP A 755 -0.88 21.30 17.28
CA ASP A 755 -2.31 21.20 16.99
C ASP A 755 -2.54 20.03 16.03
N VAL A 756 -2.98 18.89 16.58
CA VAL A 756 -3.36 17.70 15.81
C VAL A 756 -4.88 17.57 15.86
N ASP A 757 -5.60 18.29 15.01
CA ASP A 757 -6.99 17.97 14.66
C ASP A 757 -7.37 18.63 13.33
N ASP A 758 -7.62 17.80 12.32
CA ASP A 758 -8.93 17.66 11.66
C ASP A 758 -8.78 16.70 10.45
N TYR A 759 -9.77 15.83 10.23
CA TYR A 759 -9.86 14.88 9.10
C TYR A 759 -9.95 15.58 7.72
N THR A 760 -9.89 16.92 7.71
CA THR A 760 -10.07 17.79 6.55
C THR A 760 -8.76 18.26 5.91
N GLY A 761 -7.61 17.79 6.40
CA GLY A 761 -6.34 17.87 5.69
C GLY A 761 -5.70 19.26 5.57
N GLN A 762 -6.04 20.23 6.45
CA GLN A 762 -5.51 21.60 6.30
C GLN A 762 -4.88 22.26 7.54
N THR A 763 -4.81 21.61 8.70
CA THR A 763 -4.26 22.27 9.92
C THR A 763 -3.41 21.40 10.85
N ALA A 764 -3.04 20.17 10.49
CA ALA A 764 -2.03 19.44 11.27
C ALA A 764 -0.62 19.94 10.90
N LYS A 765 0.04 20.66 11.81
CA LYS A 765 1.45 21.08 11.61
C LYS A 765 2.43 19.90 11.69
N VAL A 766 2.03 18.77 12.28
CA VAL A 766 2.78 17.50 12.29
C VAL A 766 2.05 16.46 11.43
N ILE A 767 2.75 15.91 10.44
CA ILE A 767 2.19 14.94 9.50
C ILE A 767 2.19 13.55 10.14
N ARG A 768 1.02 12.92 10.20
CA ARG A 768 0.85 11.56 10.72
C ARG A 768 1.65 10.55 9.86
N PRO A 769 2.17 9.47 10.45
CA PRO A 769 2.78 8.39 9.67
C PRO A 769 1.82 7.82 8.64
N ALA A 770 2.30 7.62 7.41
CA ALA A 770 1.49 7.05 6.33
C ALA A 770 1.04 5.62 6.60
N ILE A 771 1.76 4.88 7.46
CA ILE A 771 1.45 3.51 7.85
C ILE A 771 1.10 3.50 9.34
N ARG A 772 -0.08 2.99 9.66
CA ARG A 772 -0.49 2.81 11.05
C ARG A 772 0.21 1.58 11.65
N PRO A 773 0.86 1.70 12.82
CA PRO A 773 1.48 0.54 13.46
C PRO A 773 0.42 -0.44 13.96
N TYR A 774 0.85 -1.68 14.24
CA TYR A 774 0.01 -2.69 14.84
C TYR A 774 -0.54 -2.20 16.19
N PRO A 775 -1.87 -2.27 16.43
CA PRO A 775 -2.49 -1.60 17.58
C PRO A 775 -2.41 -2.46 18.85
N THR A 776 -1.24 -2.49 19.49
CA THR A 776 -1.02 -3.30 20.71
C THR A 776 -1.91 -2.92 21.89
N GLN A 777 -2.47 -1.71 21.91
CA GLN A 777 -3.38 -1.27 22.97
C GLN A 777 -4.66 -2.12 23.09
N TYR A 778 -5.01 -2.89 22.05
CA TYR A 778 -6.14 -3.82 22.09
C TYR A 778 -5.76 -5.24 22.51
N GLU A 779 -4.48 -5.49 22.82
CA GLU A 779 -4.03 -6.78 23.35
C GLU A 779 -4.31 -6.89 24.84
N GLN A 780 -5.19 -7.83 25.22
CA GLN A 780 -5.55 -8.04 26.61
C GLN A 780 -5.91 -9.50 26.90
N ASN A 781 -5.54 -9.96 28.09
CA ASN A 781 -6.04 -11.22 28.63
C ASN A 781 -7.39 -10.99 29.32
N TRP A 782 -8.40 -11.77 28.94
CA TRP A 782 -9.75 -11.70 29.49
C TRP A 782 -10.22 -13.07 29.98
N VAL A 783 -10.85 -13.11 31.15
CA VAL A 783 -11.38 -14.36 31.72
C VAL A 783 -12.86 -14.50 31.35
N SER A 784 -13.19 -15.60 30.67
CA SER A 784 -14.57 -15.92 30.27
C SER A 784 -15.47 -16.27 31.46
N LYS A 785 -16.80 -16.26 31.23
CA LYS A 785 -17.79 -16.67 32.26
C LYS A 785 -17.59 -18.09 32.79
N LYS A 786 -16.86 -18.95 32.07
CA LYS A 786 -16.52 -20.32 32.47
C LYS A 786 -15.10 -20.45 33.06
N GLY A 787 -14.44 -19.34 33.38
CA GLY A 787 -13.12 -19.32 34.02
C GLY A 787 -11.93 -19.61 33.09
N ARG A 788 -12.15 -19.64 31.76
CA ARG A 788 -11.04 -19.79 30.78
C ARG A 788 -10.39 -18.45 30.49
N VAL A 789 -9.06 -18.43 30.39
CA VAL A 789 -8.29 -17.27 29.97
C VAL A 789 -8.27 -17.20 28.43
N ILE A 790 -8.69 -16.06 27.90
CA ILE A 790 -8.77 -15.78 26.46
C ILE A 790 -7.92 -14.56 26.17
N LEU A 791 -6.93 -14.69 25.29
CA LEU A 791 -6.18 -13.57 24.75
C LEU A 791 -6.98 -12.93 23.61
N ILE A 792 -7.29 -11.65 23.75
CA ILE A 792 -7.90 -10.82 22.70
C ILE A 792 -6.79 -9.95 22.11
N ARG A 793 -6.67 -9.92 20.79
CA ARG A 793 -5.74 -9.05 20.05
C ARG A 793 -6.21 -8.81 18.63
N ALA A 794 -5.58 -7.88 17.91
CA ALA A 794 -5.84 -7.71 16.49
C ALA A 794 -5.33 -8.92 15.66
N ILE A 795 -5.97 -9.18 14.52
CA ILE A 795 -5.58 -10.24 13.57
C ILE A 795 -4.29 -9.85 12.86
N MET A 796 -3.49 -10.84 12.47
CA MET A 796 -2.27 -10.62 11.68
C MET A 796 -2.20 -11.59 10.50
N PRO A 797 -1.42 -11.26 9.44
CA PRO A 797 -1.26 -12.14 8.28
C PRO A 797 -0.81 -13.56 8.67
N GLU A 798 0.02 -13.71 9.70
CA GLU A 798 0.50 -15.02 10.16
C GLU A 798 -0.58 -15.89 10.82
N ASP A 799 -1.77 -15.32 11.11
CA ASP A 799 -2.90 -16.06 11.69
C ASP A 799 -3.66 -16.90 10.67
N GLU A 800 -3.33 -16.81 9.38
CA GLU A 800 -3.99 -17.59 8.33
C GLU A 800 -4.14 -19.08 8.70
N PRO A 801 -3.10 -19.82 9.17
CA PRO A 801 -3.25 -21.21 9.60
C PRO A 801 -4.24 -21.39 10.77
N LEU A 802 -4.27 -20.45 11.73
CA LEU A 802 -5.21 -20.46 12.84
C LEU A 802 -6.65 -20.26 12.37
N VAL A 803 -6.86 -19.42 11.35
CA VAL A 803 -8.17 -19.19 10.72
C VAL A 803 -8.62 -20.41 9.91
N VAL A 804 -7.71 -21.09 9.19
CA VAL A 804 -8.00 -22.38 8.53
C VAL A 804 -8.50 -23.40 9.54
N ASP A 805 -7.80 -23.54 10.67
CA ASP A 805 -8.15 -24.47 11.73
C ASP A 805 -9.42 -24.07 12.48
N PHE A 806 -9.69 -22.77 12.64
CA PHE A 806 -10.94 -22.26 13.17
C PHE A 806 -12.13 -22.67 12.31
N HIS A 807 -12.04 -22.47 10.99
CA HIS A 807 -13.11 -22.85 10.07
C HIS A 807 -13.39 -24.36 10.04
N LYS A 808 -12.43 -25.24 10.37
CA LYS A 808 -12.69 -26.69 10.55
C LYS A 808 -13.66 -26.97 11.71
N ARG A 809 -13.72 -26.09 12.72
CA ARG A 809 -14.47 -26.27 13.97
C ARG A 809 -15.81 -25.53 14.00
N VAL A 810 -16.07 -24.69 13.01
CA VAL A 810 -17.32 -23.92 12.90
C VAL A 810 -18.35 -24.74 12.11
N SER A 811 -19.57 -24.86 12.65
CA SER A 811 -20.67 -25.56 12.00
C SER A 811 -21.15 -24.87 10.72
N GLU A 812 -21.75 -25.63 9.80
CA GLU A 812 -22.37 -25.08 8.58
C GLU A 812 -23.51 -24.10 8.91
N GLU A 813 -24.22 -24.28 10.02
CA GLU A 813 -25.26 -23.34 10.48
C GLU A 813 -24.66 -21.99 10.90
N SER A 814 -23.56 -22.00 11.65
CA SER A 814 -22.83 -20.79 12.02
C SER A 814 -22.21 -20.08 10.80
N VAL A 815 -21.77 -20.84 9.78
CA VAL A 815 -21.30 -20.28 8.49
C VAL A 815 -22.46 -19.64 7.72
N TYR A 816 -23.57 -20.35 7.56
CA TYR A 816 -24.74 -19.85 6.84
C TYR A 816 -25.30 -18.58 7.50
N THR A 817 -25.40 -18.55 8.82
CA THR A 817 -25.90 -17.37 9.55
C THR A 817 -24.95 -16.17 9.49
N ARG A 818 -23.64 -16.38 9.28
CA ARG A 818 -22.63 -15.32 9.14
C ARG A 818 -22.51 -14.80 7.70
N PHE A 819 -22.49 -15.69 6.71
CA PHE A 819 -22.22 -15.36 5.30
C PHE A 819 -23.47 -15.36 4.43
N PHE A 820 -24.63 -15.70 5.00
CA PHE A 820 -25.94 -15.76 4.33
C PHE A 820 -25.93 -16.67 3.09
N SER A 821 -24.99 -17.60 3.04
CA SER A 821 -24.75 -18.51 1.93
C SER A 821 -24.02 -19.77 2.40
N ASP A 822 -24.26 -20.88 1.70
CA ASP A 822 -23.57 -22.16 1.94
C ASP A 822 -22.16 -22.10 1.31
N MET A 823 -21.19 -21.54 2.04
CA MET A 823 -19.79 -21.48 1.60
C MET A 823 -19.06 -22.78 1.91
N LYS A 824 -18.46 -23.39 0.89
CA LYS A 824 -17.68 -24.64 1.05
C LYS A 824 -16.42 -24.43 1.87
N TYR A 825 -15.92 -25.49 2.51
CA TYR A 825 -14.69 -25.44 3.28
C TYR A 825 -13.49 -24.94 2.46
N GLU A 826 -13.32 -25.46 1.24
CA GLU A 826 -12.21 -25.10 0.37
C GLU A 826 -12.26 -23.61 -0.06
N GLU A 827 -13.46 -23.05 -0.17
CA GLU A 827 -13.66 -21.64 -0.51
C GLU A 827 -13.34 -20.73 0.67
N ARG A 828 -13.85 -21.06 1.87
CA ARG A 828 -13.60 -20.27 3.09
C ARG A 828 -12.13 -20.32 3.53
N THR A 829 -11.40 -21.40 3.26
CA THR A 829 -9.98 -21.57 3.60
C THR A 829 -9.03 -21.40 2.41
N SER A 830 -9.48 -20.81 1.31
CA SER A 830 -8.59 -20.50 0.20
C SER A 830 -7.56 -19.45 0.61
N HIS A 831 -6.30 -19.65 0.23
CA HIS A 831 -5.20 -18.73 0.55
C HIS A 831 -5.51 -17.30 0.09
N ASP A 832 -5.93 -17.12 -1.17
CA ASP A 832 -6.32 -15.83 -1.74
C ASP A 832 -7.43 -15.10 -0.96
N ARG A 833 -8.25 -15.85 -0.20
CA ARG A 833 -9.24 -15.30 0.72
C ARG A 833 -8.67 -14.95 2.06
N LEU A 834 -7.96 -15.88 2.68
CA LEU A 834 -7.46 -15.69 4.02
C LEU A 834 -6.40 -14.61 4.09
N THR A 835 -5.59 -14.43 3.04
CA THR A 835 -4.68 -13.29 2.90
C THR A 835 -5.43 -11.97 3.11
N ARG A 836 -6.61 -11.77 2.49
CA ARG A 836 -7.42 -10.54 2.65
C ARG A 836 -8.13 -10.42 3.99
N VAL A 837 -8.41 -11.55 4.64
CA VAL A 837 -9.08 -11.56 5.94
C VAL A 837 -8.08 -11.25 7.06
N CYS A 838 -6.86 -11.73 6.93
CA CYS A 838 -5.82 -11.64 7.96
C CYS A 838 -4.90 -10.42 7.76
N HIS A 839 -4.71 -9.98 6.52
CA HIS A 839 -4.02 -8.73 6.20
C HIS A 839 -5.02 -7.59 6.10
N ILE A 840 -5.16 -6.84 7.18
CA ILE A 840 -6.07 -5.69 7.26
C ILE A 840 -5.28 -4.39 7.39
N ASP A 841 -5.85 -3.30 6.89
CA ASP A 841 -5.35 -1.97 7.15
C ASP A 841 -6.03 -1.37 8.38
N TYR A 842 -5.26 -1.17 9.45
CA TYR A 842 -5.73 -0.63 10.73
C TYR A 842 -6.26 0.81 10.66
N ASP A 843 -6.08 1.55 9.57
CA ASP A 843 -6.74 2.84 9.39
C ASP A 843 -8.22 2.69 9.02
N ARG A 844 -8.56 1.60 8.33
CA ARG A 844 -9.89 1.35 7.77
C ARG A 844 -10.65 0.27 8.52
N ASP A 845 -9.96 -0.80 8.84
CA ASP A 845 -10.52 -2.03 9.37
C ASP A 845 -9.82 -2.39 10.67
N ILE A 846 -10.60 -2.88 11.63
CA ILE A 846 -10.03 -3.60 12.76
C ILE A 846 -10.70 -4.97 12.84
N ALA A 847 -9.90 -6.02 12.94
CA ALA A 847 -10.38 -7.35 13.23
C ALA A 847 -9.70 -7.85 14.50
N LEU A 848 -10.52 -8.13 15.52
CA LEU A 848 -10.10 -8.67 16.79
C LEU A 848 -10.32 -10.18 16.79
N VAL A 849 -9.28 -10.94 17.12
CA VAL A 849 -9.32 -12.39 17.30
C VAL A 849 -9.25 -12.72 18.78
N ALA A 850 -10.00 -13.75 19.17
CA ALA A 850 -9.94 -14.34 20.50
C ALA A 850 -9.26 -15.70 20.42
N LEU A 851 -8.21 -15.88 21.22
CA LEU A 851 -7.40 -17.09 21.29
C LEU A 851 -7.55 -17.76 22.66
N ASP A 852 -7.69 -19.08 22.68
CA ASP A 852 -7.70 -19.89 23.91
C ASP A 852 -6.25 -20.09 24.40
N GLY A 853 -5.86 -19.43 25.49
CA GLY A 853 -4.50 -19.43 26.06
C GLY A 853 -4.02 -18.08 26.61
N GLU A 854 -2.92 -18.07 27.36
CA GLU A 854 -2.31 -16.86 27.95
C GLU A 854 -1.30 -16.16 27.03
N LYS A 855 -0.66 -16.88 26.10
CA LYS A 855 0.34 -16.35 25.15
C LYS A 855 0.24 -17.01 23.78
N CYS A 856 0.54 -16.24 22.73
CA CYS A 856 0.63 -16.73 21.34
C CYS A 856 1.74 -17.75 21.09
N SER A 857 2.70 -17.93 22.01
CA SER A 857 3.86 -18.84 21.85
C SER A 857 3.55 -20.30 22.15
N ASP A 858 2.36 -20.62 22.68
CA ASP A 858 1.96 -22.01 22.87
C ASP A 858 1.56 -22.63 21.53
N SER A 859 2.22 -23.71 21.15
CA SER A 859 1.84 -24.58 20.02
C SER A 859 0.42 -25.14 20.10
N ASP A 860 -0.31 -24.89 21.19
CA ASP A 860 -1.70 -25.27 21.45
C ASP A 860 -2.71 -24.10 21.37
N CYS A 861 -2.26 -22.88 21.01
CA CYS A 861 -3.13 -21.70 20.97
C CYS A 861 -4.19 -21.83 19.85
N LYS A 862 -5.47 -21.76 20.21
CA LYS A 862 -6.59 -21.98 19.27
C LYS A 862 -7.41 -20.70 19.09
N LEU A 863 -7.63 -20.30 17.85
CA LEU A 863 -8.60 -19.24 17.53
C LEU A 863 -10.02 -19.75 17.78
N VAL A 864 -10.78 -19.00 18.58
CA VAL A 864 -12.14 -19.35 19.05
C VAL A 864 -13.20 -18.35 18.63
N ALA A 865 -12.82 -17.11 18.32
CA ALA A 865 -13.71 -16.12 17.73
C ALA A 865 -12.93 -15.09 16.92
N ALA A 866 -13.61 -14.47 15.95
CA ALA A 866 -13.12 -13.33 15.20
C ALA A 866 -14.26 -12.32 15.03
N ALA A 867 -14.00 -11.05 15.33
CA ALA A 867 -14.92 -9.94 15.10
C ALA A 867 -14.22 -8.88 14.25
N ARG A 868 -14.92 -8.27 13.30
CA ARG A 868 -14.39 -7.26 12.40
C ARG A 868 -15.30 -6.05 12.38
N LEU A 869 -14.69 -4.88 12.35
CA LEU A 869 -15.31 -3.59 12.09
C LEU A 869 -14.65 -3.00 10.85
N THR A 870 -15.44 -2.62 9.85
CA THR A 870 -14.96 -2.11 8.56
C THR A 870 -15.60 -0.77 8.25
N LYS A 871 -14.79 0.29 8.10
CA LYS A 871 -15.28 1.62 7.73
C LYS A 871 -15.82 1.62 6.29
N GLU A 872 -17.02 2.17 6.11
CA GLU A 872 -17.62 2.39 4.80
C GLU A 872 -16.92 3.57 4.07
N HIS A 873 -16.91 3.52 2.73
CA HIS A 873 -16.20 4.53 1.95
C HIS A 873 -16.92 5.88 1.95
N GLY A 874 -16.23 6.93 2.40
CA GLY A 874 -16.70 8.31 2.31
C GLY A 874 -17.80 8.68 3.32
N VAL A 875 -18.03 7.86 4.35
CA VAL A 875 -18.96 8.12 5.44
C VAL A 875 -18.35 7.67 6.78
N ASP A 876 -18.66 8.36 7.87
CA ASP A 876 -18.19 8.01 9.23
C ASP A 876 -19.03 6.88 9.86
N VAL A 877 -19.31 5.83 9.08
CA VAL A 877 -20.09 4.66 9.49
C VAL A 877 -19.23 3.42 9.26
N ALA A 878 -19.33 2.43 10.15
CA ALA A 878 -18.65 1.15 9.97
C ALA A 878 -19.60 -0.04 10.10
N GLU A 879 -19.36 -1.06 9.28
CA GLU A 879 -20.05 -2.34 9.34
C GLU A 879 -19.38 -3.27 10.35
N PHE A 880 -20.19 -3.89 11.21
CA PHE A 880 -19.75 -4.88 12.19
C PHE A 880 -20.08 -6.30 11.74
N SER A 881 -19.15 -7.22 12.00
CA SER A 881 -19.39 -8.64 11.85
C SER A 881 -18.64 -9.50 12.86
N ILE A 882 -19.18 -10.68 13.19
CA ILE A 882 -18.57 -11.58 14.18
C ILE A 882 -18.87 -13.05 13.89
N LEU A 883 -17.90 -13.91 14.21
CA LEU A 883 -18.06 -15.35 14.19
C LEU A 883 -17.41 -15.97 15.44
N VAL A 884 -18.15 -16.80 16.16
CA VAL A 884 -17.69 -17.50 17.37
C VAL A 884 -17.86 -19.00 17.15
N SER A 885 -16.81 -19.79 17.44
CA SER A 885 -16.88 -21.25 17.36
C SER A 885 -17.97 -21.79 18.26
N ASP A 886 -18.72 -22.78 17.76
CA ASP A 886 -19.92 -23.33 18.41
C ASP A 886 -19.67 -23.78 19.86
N ALA A 887 -18.50 -24.40 20.14
CA ALA A 887 -18.12 -24.83 21.49
C ALA A 887 -17.90 -23.67 22.50
N TYR A 888 -17.69 -22.46 21.99
CA TYR A 888 -17.36 -21.26 22.76
C TYR A 888 -18.53 -20.25 22.81
N GLN A 889 -19.64 -20.53 22.14
CA GLN A 889 -20.86 -19.73 22.22
C GLN A 889 -21.45 -19.75 23.65
N GLY A 890 -22.15 -18.67 24.01
CA GLY A 890 -22.74 -18.50 25.35
C GLY A 890 -21.75 -18.16 26.48
N GLN A 891 -20.44 -18.02 26.20
CA GLN A 891 -19.42 -17.71 27.21
C GLN A 891 -19.14 -16.21 27.39
N GLY A 892 -19.84 -15.34 26.64
CA GLY A 892 -19.69 -13.88 26.68
C GLY A 892 -18.63 -13.30 25.74
N ILE A 893 -17.92 -14.13 24.97
CA ILE A 893 -16.85 -13.71 24.06
C ILE A 893 -17.36 -12.72 23.01
N GLY A 894 -18.51 -13.01 22.38
CA GLY A 894 -19.08 -12.13 21.36
C GLY A 894 -19.46 -10.74 21.87
N GLU A 895 -19.99 -10.67 23.10
CA GLU A 895 -20.31 -9.40 23.75
C GLU A 895 -19.03 -8.59 24.07
N LYS A 896 -17.99 -9.24 24.61
CA LYS A 896 -16.71 -8.58 24.91
C LYS A 896 -16.06 -8.03 23.63
N LEU A 897 -15.96 -8.83 22.57
CA LEU A 897 -15.39 -8.38 21.29
C LEU A 897 -16.16 -7.20 20.70
N LEU A 898 -17.50 -7.23 20.73
CA LEU A 898 -18.32 -6.12 20.25
C LEU A 898 -18.08 -4.84 21.06
N ARG A 899 -17.96 -4.92 22.39
CA ARG A 899 -17.63 -3.74 23.22
C ARG A 899 -16.28 -3.14 22.89
N GLU A 900 -15.26 -3.97 22.67
CA GLU A 900 -13.93 -3.49 22.25
C GLU A 900 -13.98 -2.78 20.89
N LEU A 901 -14.75 -3.31 19.94
CA LEU A 901 -14.95 -2.67 18.64
C LEU A 901 -15.71 -1.34 18.75
N VAL A 902 -16.68 -1.23 19.67
CA VAL A 902 -17.36 0.05 19.96
C VAL A 902 -16.38 1.06 20.56
N CYS A 903 -15.50 0.65 21.49
CA CYS A 903 -14.45 1.52 22.02
C CYS A 903 -13.50 2.00 20.93
N HIS A 904 -13.09 1.10 20.03
CA HIS A 904 -12.28 1.48 18.86
C HIS A 904 -13.02 2.47 17.96
N ALA A 905 -14.29 2.21 17.62
CA ALA A 905 -15.10 3.09 16.79
C ALA A 905 -15.23 4.52 17.37
N LYS A 906 -15.39 4.62 18.70
CA LYS A 906 -15.39 5.91 19.42
C LYS A 906 -14.04 6.62 19.32
N ALA A 907 -12.93 5.89 19.51
CA ALA A 907 -11.58 6.44 19.41
C ALA A 907 -11.24 6.91 17.98
N GLU A 908 -11.82 6.27 16.96
CA GLU A 908 -11.67 6.67 15.56
C GLU A 908 -12.56 7.85 15.14
N GLY A 909 -13.49 8.28 16.01
CA GLY A 909 -14.43 9.37 15.72
C GLY A 909 -15.61 8.97 14.84
N LEU A 910 -15.97 7.69 14.75
CA LEU A 910 -17.09 7.23 13.93
C LEU A 910 -18.44 7.72 14.48
N HIS A 911 -19.37 8.03 13.59
CA HIS A 911 -20.72 8.46 13.94
C HIS A 911 -21.64 7.30 14.31
N ALA A 912 -21.53 6.17 13.59
CA ALA A 912 -22.39 5.01 13.81
C ALA A 912 -21.73 3.68 13.44
N ILE A 913 -22.28 2.60 14.00
CA ILE A 913 -21.98 1.22 13.61
C ILE A 913 -23.26 0.57 13.08
N GLU A 914 -23.17 -0.05 11.91
CA GLU A 914 -24.24 -0.85 11.31
C GLU A 914 -23.95 -2.34 11.44
N ALA A 915 -24.98 -3.14 11.68
CA ALA A 915 -24.91 -4.60 11.68
C ALA A 915 -26.07 -5.19 10.88
N ILE A 916 -25.76 -6.06 9.93
CA ILE A 916 -26.74 -6.79 9.13
C ILE A 916 -26.83 -8.22 9.66
N VAL A 917 -28.03 -8.65 10.08
CA VAL A 917 -28.24 -9.95 10.73
C VAL A 917 -29.44 -10.67 10.12
N MET A 918 -29.35 -11.99 9.94
CA MET A 918 -30.51 -12.79 9.54
C MET A 918 -31.60 -12.76 10.62
N PRO A 919 -32.89 -12.64 10.28
CA PRO A 919 -33.99 -12.65 11.26
C PRO A 919 -34.04 -13.92 12.13
N SER A 920 -33.50 -15.03 11.63
CA SER A 920 -33.42 -16.30 12.39
C SER A 920 -32.30 -16.32 13.44
N ASN A 921 -31.29 -15.45 13.35
CA ASN A 921 -30.15 -15.41 14.28
C ASN A 921 -30.48 -14.63 15.56
N ARG A 922 -31.40 -15.17 16.37
CA ARG A 922 -31.86 -14.53 17.62
C ARG A 922 -30.74 -14.31 18.64
N ALA A 923 -29.72 -15.17 18.63
CA ALA A 923 -28.58 -15.05 19.53
C ALA A 923 -27.79 -13.77 19.25
N MET A 924 -27.53 -13.44 17.98
CA MET A 924 -26.81 -12.23 17.59
C MET A 924 -27.63 -10.96 17.84
N ILE A 925 -28.93 -10.99 17.52
CA ILE A 925 -29.85 -9.86 17.80
C ILE A 925 -29.82 -9.51 19.29
N HIS A 926 -29.88 -10.51 20.18
CA HIS A 926 -29.81 -10.31 21.62
C HIS A 926 -28.45 -9.75 22.11
N VAL A 927 -27.35 -10.11 21.44
CA VAL A 927 -26.03 -9.53 21.74
C VAL A 927 -25.97 -8.06 21.34
N LEU A 928 -26.52 -7.69 20.18
CA LEU A 928 -26.57 -6.31 19.69
C LEU A 928 -27.46 -5.44 20.58
N GLU A 929 -28.66 -5.91 20.94
CA GLU A 929 -29.57 -5.21 21.86
C GLU A 929 -28.92 -4.93 23.22
N LYS A 930 -28.13 -5.87 23.75
CA LYS A 930 -27.40 -5.68 25.02
C LYS A 930 -26.31 -4.62 24.99
N VAL A 931 -25.74 -4.34 23.83
CA VAL A 931 -24.72 -3.28 23.64
C VAL A 931 -25.37 -1.94 23.29
N GLY A 932 -26.68 -1.93 23.02
CA GLY A 932 -27.47 -0.71 22.79
C GLY A 932 -27.81 -0.46 21.33
N PHE A 933 -27.71 -1.45 20.44
CA PHE A 933 -28.13 -1.29 19.05
C PHE A 933 -29.66 -1.21 18.93
N GLU A 934 -30.14 -0.26 18.13
CA GLU A 934 -31.55 -0.12 17.78
C GLU A 934 -31.86 -0.93 16.51
N ALA A 935 -32.94 -1.73 16.54
CA ALA A 935 -33.32 -2.57 15.41
C ALA A 935 -34.26 -1.84 14.43
N SER A 936 -33.92 -1.88 13.14
CA SER A 936 -34.78 -1.48 12.02
C SER A 936 -35.05 -2.71 11.14
N TYR A 937 -36.32 -3.03 10.94
CA TYR A 937 -36.71 -4.16 10.09
C TYR A 937 -36.86 -3.71 8.64
N ASP A 938 -35.95 -4.17 7.78
CA ASP A 938 -36.07 -3.99 6.34
C ASP A 938 -36.88 -5.14 5.74
N LYS A 939 -38.13 -4.85 5.35
CA LYS A 939 -39.04 -5.86 4.80
C LYS A 939 -38.73 -6.25 3.35
N GLU A 940 -37.96 -5.43 2.61
CA GLU A 940 -37.66 -5.69 1.20
C GLU A 940 -36.47 -6.64 1.02
N GLU A 941 -35.47 -6.55 1.90
CA GLU A 941 -34.24 -7.36 1.82
C GLU A 941 -34.27 -8.65 2.66
N GLY A 942 -35.27 -8.83 3.53
CA GLY A 942 -35.41 -10.04 4.36
C GLY A 942 -34.33 -10.19 5.45
N VAL A 943 -33.70 -9.09 5.83
CA VAL A 943 -32.65 -8.99 6.87
C VAL A 943 -33.06 -8.02 7.99
N VAL A 944 -32.40 -8.11 9.15
CA VAL A 944 -32.52 -7.14 10.24
C VAL A 944 -31.30 -6.23 10.19
N LYS A 945 -31.50 -4.94 9.95
CA LYS A 945 -30.45 -3.92 10.02
C LYS A 945 -30.50 -3.28 11.42
N GLN A 946 -29.41 -3.34 12.17
CA GLN A 946 -29.33 -2.72 13.49
C GLN A 946 -28.26 -1.62 13.47
N TYR A 947 -28.57 -0.49 14.10
CA TYR A 947 -27.71 0.69 14.13
C TYR A 947 -27.37 1.09 15.57
N LEU A 948 -26.11 1.40 15.82
CA LEU A 948 -25.65 2.03 17.06
C LEU A 948 -25.16 3.43 16.74
N ASN A 949 -25.82 4.45 17.27
CA ASN A 949 -25.38 5.84 17.17
C ASN A 949 -24.38 6.14 18.30
N LEU A 950 -23.13 6.43 17.94
CA LEU A 950 -22.04 6.64 18.89
C LEU A 950 -22.03 8.05 19.49
N GLN A 951 -22.68 9.03 18.84
CA GLN A 951 -22.80 10.40 19.35
C GLN A 951 -23.84 10.51 20.46
N LYS A 952 -24.96 9.76 20.39
CA LYS A 952 -25.95 9.74 21.48
C LYS A 952 -25.41 9.12 22.78
N GLN A 953 -24.62 8.06 22.69
CA GLN A 953 -24.05 7.40 23.89
C GLN A 953 -23.03 8.27 24.62
N SER A 954 -22.25 9.11 23.91
CA SER A 954 -21.27 9.99 24.56
C SER A 954 -21.92 11.16 25.31
N GLU A 955 -23.14 11.55 24.95
CA GLU A 955 -23.95 12.51 25.71
C GLU A 955 -24.56 11.87 26.98
N GLU A 956 -24.99 10.61 26.91
CA GLU A 956 -25.52 9.86 28.07
C GLU A 956 -24.43 9.45 29.09
N GLU A 957 -23.21 9.12 28.64
CA GLU A 957 -22.05 8.82 29.50
C GLU A 957 -21.50 10.06 30.25
N ARG A 958 -21.90 11.28 29.87
CA ARG A 958 -21.58 12.53 30.61
C ARG A 958 -22.50 12.78 31.81
N ASP A 959 -23.52 11.96 32.03
CA ASP A 959 -24.33 11.98 33.26
C ASP A 959 -23.53 11.32 34.42
N PRO A 960 -23.22 12.05 35.51
CA PRO A 960 -22.40 11.53 36.62
C PRO A 960 -23.01 10.34 37.37
N SER A 961 -24.23 9.92 37.05
CA SER A 961 -24.88 8.75 37.62
C SER A 961 -24.57 7.41 36.93
N VAL A 962 -23.86 7.41 35.78
CA VAL A 962 -23.57 6.21 34.97
C VAL A 962 -22.09 6.12 34.59
N GLN A 963 -21.17 6.13 35.57
CA GLN A 963 -19.76 5.84 35.32
C GLN A 963 -19.41 4.39 35.72
N LEU A 964 -19.36 3.48 34.74
CA LEU A 964 -18.60 2.23 34.82
C LEU A 964 -18.38 1.65 33.41
N SER A 965 -17.12 1.40 33.08
CA SER A 965 -16.59 0.42 32.08
C SER A 965 -15.95 0.88 30.76
N CYS A 966 -15.39 2.09 30.67
CA CYS A 966 -14.36 2.41 29.67
C CYS A 966 -13.14 3.04 30.38
N PHE A 967 -12.02 2.30 30.40
CA PHE A 967 -10.67 2.66 30.89
C PHE A 967 -10.55 3.50 32.17
N THR A 968 -10.03 2.88 33.23
CA THR A 968 -9.33 3.61 34.31
C THR A 968 -8.05 4.21 33.74
N GLU A 969 -7.97 5.54 33.82
CA GLU A 969 -6.89 6.46 33.42
C GLU A 969 -6.99 7.06 32.00
N PRO A 970 -6.99 8.42 31.88
CA PRO A 970 -6.94 9.09 30.60
C PRO A 970 -5.51 9.00 30.05
N ILE A 971 -5.34 8.25 28.96
CA ILE A 971 -4.14 8.35 28.13
C ILE A 971 -4.37 9.57 27.24
N CYS A 972 -3.58 10.63 27.46
CA CYS A 972 -3.52 11.78 26.56
C CYS A 972 -3.22 11.29 25.14
N ILE A 973 -4.15 11.56 24.23
CA ILE A 973 -4.00 11.39 22.77
C ILE A 973 -3.06 12.48 22.25
#